data_AF-A0A5D0RQD2-F1
#
_entry.id   AF-A0A5D0RQD2-F1
#
_cell.length_a   1.000
_cell.length_b   1.000
_cell.length_c   1.000
_cell.angle_alpha   90.00
_cell.angle_beta   90.00
_cell.angle_gamma   90.00
#
_symmetry.space_group_name_H-M   'P 1'
#
loop_
_entity.id
_entity.type
_entity.pdbx_description
1 polymer ?
#
loop_
_entity_poly.entity_id
_entity_poly.type
_entity_poly.pdbx_seq_one_letter_code
_entity_poly.pdbx_strand_id
1 'polypeptide(L)'
;MPTFVPNGIFVPDRLVQELEDDRVVIFCGAGISMGAGLPSYTGLVEHCYNELGVPLPKKRSIEWQWPDRMLGALESRFPVEMRRVVAERLDRDPTDLEMHRAILDLAGLRGGNGMRLVTTNYDTFFEHAQSGLLLGRDYHSGPVLPIPRNDRIVSWKSIAYLHGRLAPVNEANDHLVLTSADFGRAYLTDAWAARFIARLFSEFTVLFVGYSLNDPVLRYMTDAFAAEEVSSRVRAPRGPAYIFVPYRGREAQDPQPWRERNIEPIFYNQMRNHVHLKRTLIGWAKARHDYLSRTRVMISRTAPHPPESQHPSDVANLVWAIAGRPDDEGYGARIFASLDPPPPIEWLSVLSRHEERLLKKYREAVDVARREGAENPTVPTLHLDELFPMANGDFAQIGQTARGLVPWITAQLNSFQLAEWVIERLRDGRRANWILRQAIRSRLAGESALGAGFVQFWRIVSAEGEWAHMRPNSFLHYGLEAMLQDEPDTPWATQELATVFRPVLTLKRSFYRRLYDDNEADGEQLAHIADAEVKLRGENYIDSFTSVLAKQPHADDFLAARIDVLTELLREALTLYAIAGEASSEYDPTIIQRPSIEPHSQNRNYERWTVLFDLIWQGWRHIDLADGTHSRECVARWRRIPYLGFRRLSIAAVNASGHFTPEEKLEVLLNA
;
A
#
# COMPACT_ATOMS: atom_id res chain seq x y z
N MET A 1 15.83 18.94 -2.68
CA MET A 1 17.00 18.78 -3.57
C MET A 1 18.27 18.58 -2.74
N PRO A 2 18.72 17.33 -2.53
CA PRO A 2 19.89 17.03 -1.74
C PRO A 2 21.18 17.41 -2.49
N THR A 3 22.09 18.04 -1.77
CA THR A 3 23.50 18.08 -2.11
C THR A 3 24.25 17.11 -1.20
N PHE A 4 24.90 16.12 -1.77
CA PHE A 4 25.61 15.08 -1.00
C PHE A 4 26.99 15.53 -0.52
N VAL A 5 27.53 16.60 -1.12
CA VAL A 5 28.82 17.22 -0.75
C VAL A 5 28.73 18.74 -0.92
N PRO A 6 29.50 19.53 -0.14
CA PRO A 6 29.61 20.97 -0.35
C PRO A 6 30.08 21.29 -1.78
N ASN A 7 29.36 22.17 -2.48
CA ASN A 7 29.57 22.48 -3.91
C ASN A 7 29.46 21.27 -4.86
N GLY A 8 28.66 20.27 -4.47
CA GLY A 8 28.31 19.11 -5.29
C GLY A 8 27.23 19.41 -6.34
N ILE A 9 26.98 18.44 -7.21
CA ILE A 9 25.90 18.51 -8.20
C ILE A 9 24.57 18.30 -7.47
N PHE A 10 23.57 19.09 -7.85
CA PHE A 10 22.20 18.91 -7.38
C PHE A 10 21.59 17.70 -8.07
N VAL A 11 21.19 16.71 -7.28
CA VAL A 11 20.49 15.51 -7.80
C VAL A 11 18.99 15.67 -7.53
N PRO A 12 18.11 15.47 -8.52
CA PRO A 12 16.66 15.57 -8.32
C PRO A 12 16.17 14.62 -7.23
N ASP A 13 15.28 15.10 -6.35
CA ASP A 13 14.71 14.31 -5.24
C ASP A 13 14.05 13.02 -5.76
N ARG A 14 13.31 13.12 -6.87
CA ARG A 14 12.68 11.99 -7.57
C ARG A 14 13.67 10.92 -8.01
N LEU A 15 14.82 11.31 -8.57
CA LEU A 15 15.85 10.35 -8.98
C LEU A 15 16.47 9.63 -7.78
N VAL A 16 16.67 10.36 -6.67
CA VAL A 16 17.16 9.76 -5.43
C VAL A 16 16.14 8.75 -4.91
N GLN A 17 14.86 9.10 -4.87
CA GLN A 17 13.78 8.20 -4.46
C GLN A 17 13.67 6.95 -5.36
N GLU A 18 13.65 7.12 -6.68
CA GLU A 18 13.58 6.00 -7.62
C GLU A 18 14.82 5.08 -7.52
N LEU A 19 16.01 5.62 -7.18
CA LEU A 19 17.18 4.80 -6.87
C LEU A 19 17.02 4.06 -5.53
N GLU A 20 16.44 4.71 -4.52
CA GLU A 20 16.08 4.10 -3.23
C GLU A 20 15.04 2.97 -3.38
N ASP A 21 14.10 3.07 -4.30
CA ASP A 21 13.07 2.04 -4.54
C ASP A 21 13.57 0.86 -5.40
N ASP A 22 14.89 0.78 -5.64
CA ASP A 22 15.48 -0.16 -6.58
C ASP A 22 14.73 -0.08 -7.93
N ARG A 23 14.45 1.12 -8.46
CA ARG A 23 13.82 1.32 -9.79
C ARG A 23 14.76 1.93 -10.82
N VAL A 24 15.86 2.52 -10.38
CA VAL A 24 16.86 3.10 -11.26
C VAL A 24 17.85 2.05 -11.75
N VAL A 25 18.13 2.11 -13.05
CA VAL A 25 19.25 1.40 -13.69
C VAL A 25 20.30 2.44 -14.04
N ILE A 26 21.52 2.23 -13.56
CA ILE A 26 22.65 3.10 -13.93
C ILE A 26 23.19 2.63 -15.27
N PHE A 27 23.34 3.54 -16.21
CA PHE A 27 23.84 3.28 -17.55
C PHE A 27 25.17 4.03 -17.73
N CYS A 28 26.27 3.28 -17.80
CA CYS A 28 27.63 3.80 -17.84
C CYS A 28 28.23 3.76 -19.24
N GLY A 29 28.90 4.86 -19.61
CA GLY A 29 29.61 4.99 -20.89
C GLY A 29 31.10 5.23 -20.69
N ALA A 30 31.81 5.41 -21.80
CA ALA A 30 33.28 5.44 -21.81
C ALA A 30 33.88 6.57 -20.94
N GLY A 31 33.10 7.63 -20.67
CA GLY A 31 33.53 8.73 -19.81
C GLY A 31 33.87 8.32 -18.37
N ILE A 32 33.36 7.18 -17.87
CA ILE A 32 33.70 6.65 -16.55
C ILE A 32 35.13 6.09 -16.54
N SER A 33 35.46 5.25 -17.52
CA SER A 33 36.76 4.58 -17.61
C SER A 33 37.90 5.53 -18.02
N MET A 34 37.58 6.70 -18.60
CA MET A 34 38.57 7.75 -18.88
C MET A 34 39.28 8.26 -17.62
N GLY A 35 38.55 8.36 -16.50
CA GLY A 35 39.14 8.74 -15.21
C GLY A 35 40.10 7.68 -14.63
N ALA A 36 39.96 6.44 -15.09
CA ALA A 36 40.75 5.27 -14.68
C ALA A 36 41.89 4.92 -15.66
N GLY A 37 42.18 5.80 -16.63
CA GLY A 37 43.35 5.68 -17.53
C GLY A 37 43.07 5.16 -18.94
N LEU A 38 41.82 4.86 -19.30
CA LEU A 38 41.45 4.42 -20.65
C LEU A 38 41.16 5.60 -21.60
N PRO A 39 41.34 5.44 -22.92
CA PRO A 39 41.01 6.48 -23.88
C PRO A 39 39.49 6.63 -24.09
N SER A 40 39.05 7.78 -24.61
CA SER A 40 37.72 7.88 -25.21
C SER A 40 37.62 7.00 -26.45
N TYR A 41 36.40 6.72 -26.94
CA TYR A 41 36.20 5.98 -28.18
C TYR A 41 36.93 6.62 -29.38
N THR A 42 36.88 7.95 -29.50
CA THR A 42 37.67 8.68 -30.51
C THR A 42 39.19 8.51 -30.34
N GLY A 43 39.68 8.51 -29.09
CA GLY A 43 41.09 8.28 -28.79
C GLY A 43 41.53 6.83 -29.07
N LEU A 44 40.62 5.86 -28.93
CA LEU A 44 40.84 4.48 -29.34
C LEU A 44 40.98 4.37 -30.86
N VAL A 45 40.12 5.05 -31.63
CA VAL A 45 40.25 5.12 -33.10
C VAL A 45 41.58 5.77 -33.50
N GLU A 46 41.94 6.91 -32.89
CA GLU A 46 43.23 7.58 -33.14
C GLU A 46 44.42 6.64 -32.91
N HIS A 47 44.39 5.87 -31.82
CA HIS A 47 45.44 4.90 -31.51
C HIS A 47 45.53 3.79 -32.57
N CYS A 48 44.40 3.22 -32.99
CA CYS A 48 44.38 2.15 -33.99
C CYS A 48 44.97 2.59 -35.33
N TYR A 49 44.65 3.81 -35.81
CA TYR A 49 45.23 4.34 -37.05
C TYR A 49 46.74 4.51 -36.94
N ASN A 50 47.23 5.03 -35.81
CA ASN A 50 48.66 5.25 -35.60
C ASN A 50 49.45 3.93 -35.53
N GLU A 51 48.97 2.96 -34.74
CA GLU A 51 49.64 1.66 -34.58
C GLU A 51 49.63 0.84 -35.88
N LEU A 52 48.53 0.90 -36.65
CA LEU A 52 48.42 0.21 -37.95
C LEU A 52 49.11 0.97 -39.10
N GLY A 53 49.75 2.10 -38.83
CA GLY A 53 50.48 2.89 -39.83
C GLY A 53 49.59 3.50 -40.93
N VAL A 54 48.31 3.76 -40.64
CA VAL A 54 47.36 4.36 -41.58
C VAL A 54 47.25 5.87 -41.30
N PRO A 55 47.37 6.74 -42.31
CA PRO A 55 47.29 8.18 -42.10
C PRO A 55 45.92 8.59 -41.53
N LEU A 56 45.95 9.34 -40.43
CA LEU A 56 44.75 9.87 -39.79
C LEU A 56 44.07 10.97 -40.62
N PRO A 57 42.73 11.01 -40.67
CA PRO A 57 42.01 12.13 -41.25
C PRO A 57 42.29 13.43 -40.49
N LYS A 58 42.23 14.57 -41.17
CA LYS A 58 42.37 15.89 -40.52
C LYS A 58 41.34 16.02 -39.38
N LYS A 59 41.71 16.59 -38.24
CA LYS A 59 40.85 16.71 -37.03
C LYS A 59 39.50 17.44 -37.23
N ARG A 60 39.34 18.20 -38.32
CA ARG A 60 38.09 18.88 -38.69
C ARG A 60 37.29 18.13 -39.78
N SER A 61 37.72 16.92 -40.15
CA SER A 61 37.00 16.10 -41.13
C SER A 61 35.64 15.67 -40.57
N ILE A 62 34.66 15.55 -41.47
CA ILE A 62 33.32 15.03 -41.15
C ILE A 62 33.37 13.55 -40.73
N GLU A 63 34.44 12.84 -41.09
CA GLU A 63 34.68 11.44 -40.68
C GLU A 63 34.67 11.25 -39.16
N TRP A 64 35.16 12.24 -38.40
CA TRP A 64 35.16 12.20 -36.93
C TRP A 64 33.76 12.25 -36.30
N GLN A 65 32.72 12.51 -37.09
CA GLN A 65 31.32 12.35 -36.65
C GLN A 65 30.88 10.89 -36.60
N TRP A 66 31.61 9.98 -37.27
CA TRP A 66 31.29 8.55 -37.37
C TRP A 66 32.53 7.67 -37.11
N PRO A 67 33.11 7.68 -35.88
CA PRO A 67 34.32 6.93 -35.59
C PRO A 67 34.17 5.41 -35.74
N ASP A 68 32.94 4.90 -35.63
CA ASP A 68 32.55 3.51 -35.88
C ASP A 68 32.77 3.09 -37.34
N ARG A 69 32.53 4.00 -38.29
CA ARG A 69 32.80 3.77 -39.72
C ARG A 69 34.30 3.82 -40.01
N MET A 70 35.04 4.69 -39.31
CA MET A 70 36.49 4.76 -39.42
C MET A 70 37.14 3.45 -38.96
N LEU A 71 36.70 2.89 -37.83
CA LEU A 71 37.13 1.56 -37.40
C LEU A 71 36.71 0.46 -38.38
N GLY A 72 35.50 0.52 -38.94
CA GLY A 72 35.06 -0.44 -39.96
C GLY A 72 35.91 -0.41 -41.24
N ALA A 73 36.39 0.77 -41.65
CA ALA A 73 37.32 0.91 -42.77
C ALA A 73 38.70 0.31 -42.46
N LEU A 74 39.19 0.47 -41.21
CA LEU A 74 40.41 -0.20 -40.76
C LEU A 74 40.23 -1.71 -40.68
N GLU A 75 39.13 -2.19 -40.12
CA GLU A 75 38.81 -3.62 -39.99
C GLU A 75 38.76 -4.31 -41.36
N SER A 76 38.19 -3.64 -42.37
CA SER A 76 38.14 -4.17 -43.74
C SER A 76 39.53 -4.39 -44.34
N ARG A 77 40.55 -3.66 -43.86
CA ARG A 77 41.94 -3.74 -44.34
C ARG A 77 42.82 -4.61 -43.43
N PHE A 78 42.53 -4.65 -42.14
CA PHE A 78 43.30 -5.31 -41.09
C PHE A 78 42.36 -5.96 -40.05
N PRO A 79 41.63 -7.02 -40.40
CA PRO A 79 40.54 -7.54 -39.58
C PRO A 79 41.00 -8.10 -38.23
N VAL A 80 42.12 -8.83 -38.21
CA VAL A 80 42.64 -9.46 -36.97
C VAL A 80 43.48 -8.46 -36.18
N GLU A 81 44.32 -7.67 -36.86
CA GLU A 81 45.25 -6.74 -36.22
C GLU A 81 44.53 -5.57 -35.58
N MET A 82 43.45 -5.04 -36.20
CA MET A 82 42.66 -3.96 -35.61
C MET A 82 42.06 -4.39 -34.26
N ARG A 83 41.39 -5.56 -34.21
CA ARG A 83 40.78 -6.06 -32.97
C ARG A 83 41.84 -6.39 -31.92
N ARG A 84 43.01 -6.90 -32.30
CA ARG A 84 44.13 -7.12 -31.38
C ARG A 84 44.65 -5.80 -30.80
N VAL A 85 44.88 -4.78 -31.62
CA VAL A 85 45.34 -3.45 -31.17
C VAL A 85 44.30 -2.81 -30.23
N VAL A 86 43.01 -2.97 -30.51
CA VAL A 86 41.95 -2.53 -29.60
C VAL A 86 42.05 -3.25 -28.26
N ALA A 87 42.17 -4.59 -28.26
CA ALA A 87 42.29 -5.37 -27.04
C ALA A 87 43.54 -5.00 -26.23
N GLU A 88 44.71 -4.89 -26.86
CA GLU A 88 45.97 -4.46 -26.23
C GLU A 88 45.88 -3.06 -25.62
N ARG A 89 45.10 -2.15 -26.24
CA ARG A 89 44.92 -0.80 -25.73
C ARG A 89 44.00 -0.74 -24.51
N LEU A 90 43.00 -1.62 -24.46
CA LEU A 90 41.98 -1.65 -23.42
C LEU A 90 42.36 -2.57 -22.25
N ASP A 91 43.20 -3.59 -22.49
CA ASP A 91 43.72 -4.50 -21.46
C ASP A 91 44.84 -3.81 -20.66
N ARG A 92 44.42 -2.98 -19.70
CA ARG A 92 45.32 -2.21 -18.82
C ARG A 92 44.83 -2.23 -17.40
N ASP A 93 45.76 -2.16 -16.46
CA ASP A 93 45.41 -1.99 -15.05
C ASP A 93 44.78 -0.59 -14.81
N PRO A 94 43.66 -0.52 -14.07
CA PRO A 94 43.00 0.74 -13.76
C PRO A 94 43.86 1.60 -12.82
N THR A 95 43.95 2.90 -13.11
CA THR A 95 44.67 3.84 -12.22
C THR A 95 43.85 4.24 -10.99
N ASP A 96 42.52 4.27 -11.12
CA ASP A 96 41.60 4.66 -10.06
C ASP A 96 40.24 3.97 -10.22
N LEU A 97 39.77 3.32 -9.16
CA LEU A 97 38.50 2.58 -9.12
C LEU A 97 37.46 3.19 -8.17
N GLU A 98 37.72 4.35 -7.55
CA GLU A 98 36.78 4.96 -6.59
C GLU A 98 35.40 5.24 -7.21
N MET A 99 35.36 5.73 -8.46
CA MET A 99 34.11 6.01 -9.16
C MET A 99 33.36 4.72 -9.51
N HIS A 100 34.08 3.67 -9.91
CA HIS A 100 33.51 2.35 -10.21
C HIS A 100 32.86 1.73 -8.96
N ARG A 101 33.55 1.78 -7.81
CA ARG A 101 33.00 1.33 -6.52
C ARG A 101 31.74 2.11 -6.13
N ALA A 102 31.78 3.45 -6.23
CA ALA A 102 30.61 4.27 -5.92
C ALA A 102 29.40 3.97 -6.83
N ILE A 103 29.64 3.71 -8.12
CA ILE A 103 28.58 3.31 -9.05
C ILE A 103 28.02 1.92 -8.70
N LEU A 104 28.88 0.96 -8.34
CA LEU A 104 28.43 -0.37 -7.88
C LEU A 104 27.59 -0.26 -6.60
N ASP A 105 28.00 0.56 -5.64
CA ASP A 105 27.26 0.81 -4.41
C ASP A 105 25.88 1.44 -4.68
N LEU A 106 25.80 2.37 -5.64
CA LEU A 106 24.54 2.99 -6.06
C LEU A 106 23.65 2.02 -6.86
N ALA A 107 24.25 1.17 -7.70
CA ALA A 107 23.54 0.16 -8.51
C ALA A 107 23.12 -1.08 -7.69
N GLY A 108 23.63 -1.25 -6.48
CA GLY A 108 23.32 -2.35 -5.58
C GLY A 108 21.86 -2.32 -5.10
N LEU A 109 21.21 -3.49 -5.17
CA LEU A 109 19.82 -3.67 -4.71
C LEU A 109 19.76 -3.87 -3.20
N ARG A 110 18.73 -3.33 -2.54
CA ARG A 110 18.60 -3.32 -1.07
C ARG A 110 18.48 -4.70 -0.42
N GLY A 111 18.03 -5.71 -1.17
CA GLY A 111 17.94 -7.10 -0.71
C GLY A 111 19.25 -7.89 -0.71
N GLY A 112 20.38 -7.26 -1.09
CA GLY A 112 21.71 -7.88 -1.09
C GLY A 112 21.93 -8.95 -2.18
N ASN A 113 20.95 -9.16 -3.06
CA ASN A 113 21.00 -10.21 -4.08
C ASN A 113 21.07 -9.62 -5.49
N GLY A 114 22.18 -8.96 -5.81
CA GLY A 114 22.51 -8.45 -7.15
C GLY A 114 22.43 -6.93 -7.31
N MET A 115 22.64 -6.47 -8.54
CA MET A 115 22.78 -5.06 -8.90
C MET A 115 22.16 -4.75 -10.27
N ARG A 116 21.88 -3.48 -10.57
CA ARG A 116 21.33 -3.05 -11.86
C ARG A 116 22.19 -2.00 -12.54
N LEU A 117 23.09 -2.50 -13.36
CA LEU A 117 24.08 -1.69 -14.06
C LEU A 117 24.12 -2.13 -15.53
N VAL A 118 24.06 -1.17 -16.44
CA VAL A 118 24.34 -1.40 -17.87
C VAL A 118 25.58 -0.61 -18.23
N THR A 119 26.48 -1.21 -19.02
CA THR A 119 27.63 -0.49 -19.55
C THR A 119 27.86 -0.79 -21.03
N THR A 120 28.29 0.22 -21.78
CA THR A 120 28.82 0.05 -23.14
C THR A 120 30.34 -0.03 -23.18
N ASN A 121 30.98 0.03 -22.00
CA ASN A 121 32.41 -0.11 -21.89
C ASN A 121 32.79 -1.57 -22.04
N TYR A 122 33.92 -1.82 -22.71
CA TYR A 122 34.43 -3.17 -22.91
C TYR A 122 35.29 -3.65 -21.73
N ASP A 123 35.88 -2.71 -20.98
CA ASP A 123 36.81 -3.00 -19.90
C ASP A 123 36.20 -3.76 -18.73
N THR A 124 37.05 -4.42 -17.94
CA THR A 124 36.66 -5.20 -16.76
C THR A 124 36.79 -4.40 -15.46
N PHE A 125 36.77 -3.07 -15.49
CA PHE A 125 37.04 -2.26 -14.29
C PHE A 125 35.98 -2.41 -13.20
N PHE A 126 34.73 -2.69 -13.55
CA PHE A 126 33.70 -3.04 -12.57
C PHE A 126 33.99 -4.36 -11.86
N GLU A 127 34.56 -5.34 -12.56
CA GLU A 127 35.00 -6.62 -11.98
C GLU A 127 36.22 -6.43 -11.08
N HIS A 128 37.14 -5.53 -11.44
CA HIS A 128 38.28 -5.18 -10.58
C HIS A 128 37.85 -4.39 -9.33
N ALA A 129 36.77 -3.59 -9.44
CA ALA A 129 36.24 -2.81 -8.33
C ALA A 129 35.54 -3.69 -7.28
N GLN A 130 35.00 -4.85 -7.66
CA GLN A 130 34.35 -5.82 -6.78
C GLN A 130 34.74 -7.27 -7.12
N SER A 131 35.50 -7.90 -6.22
CA SER A 131 35.97 -9.27 -6.36
C SER A 131 34.83 -10.29 -6.21
N GLY A 132 34.91 -11.40 -6.96
CA GLY A 132 34.02 -12.57 -6.77
C GLY A 132 32.72 -12.58 -7.59
N LEU A 133 32.58 -11.71 -8.59
CA LEU A 133 31.46 -11.72 -9.53
C LEU A 133 31.55 -12.93 -10.48
N LEU A 134 30.42 -13.62 -10.73
CA LEU A 134 30.33 -14.80 -11.60
C LEU A 134 29.59 -14.49 -12.91
N LEU A 135 30.18 -14.88 -14.05
CA LEU A 135 29.57 -14.74 -15.38
C LEU A 135 28.27 -15.55 -15.47
N GLY A 136 27.21 -14.95 -16.02
CA GLY A 136 25.89 -15.55 -16.19
C GLY A 136 25.01 -15.53 -14.93
N ARG A 137 25.56 -15.08 -13.79
CA ARG A 137 24.83 -14.85 -12.54
C ARG A 137 24.87 -13.38 -12.13
N ASP A 138 26.07 -12.83 -12.00
CA ASP A 138 26.29 -11.47 -11.49
C ASP A 138 26.58 -10.48 -12.62
N TYR A 139 27.00 -10.96 -13.81
CA TYR A 139 27.11 -10.16 -15.04
C TYR A 139 26.81 -10.95 -16.32
N HIS A 140 26.33 -10.24 -17.35
CA HIS A 140 26.00 -10.75 -18.69
C HIS A 140 26.65 -9.89 -19.77
N SER A 141 26.90 -10.46 -20.95
CA SER A 141 27.52 -9.79 -22.08
C SER A 141 26.72 -10.02 -23.36
N GLY A 142 26.63 -9.00 -24.21
CA GLY A 142 26.17 -9.17 -25.58
C GLY A 142 26.94 -10.31 -26.28
N PRO A 143 26.28 -11.13 -27.11
CA PRO A 143 24.88 -11.05 -27.54
C PRO A 143 23.85 -11.67 -26.58
N VAL A 144 24.29 -12.33 -25.50
CA VAL A 144 23.41 -13.07 -24.57
C VAL A 144 23.05 -12.19 -23.37
N LEU A 145 22.05 -11.34 -23.56
CA LEU A 145 21.54 -10.46 -22.50
C LEU A 145 20.32 -11.04 -21.78
N PRO A 146 20.16 -10.73 -20.48
CA PRO A 146 18.96 -11.08 -19.74
C PRO A 146 17.79 -10.22 -20.21
N ILE A 147 16.56 -10.66 -19.91
CA ILE A 147 15.37 -9.85 -20.19
C ILE A 147 15.17 -8.87 -19.03
N PRO A 148 15.23 -7.55 -19.24
CA PRO A 148 15.08 -6.58 -18.17
C PRO A 148 13.60 -6.50 -17.78
N ARG A 149 13.19 -7.28 -16.78
CA ARG A 149 11.83 -7.27 -16.20
C ARG A 149 11.87 -6.87 -14.73
N ASN A 150 10.82 -6.17 -14.31
CA ASN A 150 10.58 -5.81 -12.91
C ASN A 150 9.24 -6.38 -12.43
N ASP A 151 9.11 -7.71 -12.41
CA ASP A 151 7.91 -8.38 -11.89
C ASP A 151 8.18 -9.05 -10.54
N ARG A 152 7.11 -9.46 -9.84
CA ARG A 152 7.17 -10.05 -8.49
C ARG A 152 7.85 -11.43 -8.45
N ILE A 153 8.14 -12.05 -9.60
CA ILE A 153 8.57 -13.45 -9.71
C ILE A 153 10.03 -13.54 -10.19
N VAL A 154 10.40 -12.77 -11.22
CA VAL A 154 11.75 -12.70 -11.80
C VAL A 154 12.11 -11.24 -12.07
N SER A 155 13.11 -10.75 -11.35
CA SER A 155 13.68 -9.43 -11.58
C SER A 155 15.12 -9.55 -12.07
N TRP A 156 15.52 -8.72 -13.02
CA TRP A 156 16.91 -8.65 -13.49
C TRP A 156 17.81 -7.96 -12.45
N LYS A 157 18.97 -8.58 -12.14
CA LYS A 157 19.86 -8.21 -11.03
C LYS A 157 21.36 -8.43 -11.33
N SER A 158 21.79 -8.17 -12.56
CA SER A 158 23.20 -8.31 -12.94
C SER A 158 23.77 -7.03 -13.56
N ILE A 159 25.09 -6.98 -13.72
CA ILE A 159 25.73 -6.06 -14.67
C ILE A 159 25.44 -6.55 -16.09
N ALA A 160 25.13 -5.66 -17.04
CA ALA A 160 24.97 -5.98 -18.45
C ALA A 160 25.98 -5.20 -19.30
N TYR A 161 26.96 -5.89 -19.84
CA TYR A 161 27.87 -5.38 -20.87
C TYR A 161 27.15 -5.40 -22.20
N LEU A 162 26.53 -4.27 -22.54
CA LEU A 162 25.73 -4.14 -23.74
C LEU A 162 26.63 -4.45 -24.94
N HIS A 163 27.69 -3.70 -25.18
CA HIS A 163 28.54 -3.83 -26.37
C HIS A 163 29.59 -4.95 -26.31
N GLY A 164 29.43 -5.88 -25.38
CA GLY A 164 30.35 -6.98 -25.18
C GLY A 164 31.41 -6.68 -24.12
N ARG A 165 31.87 -7.73 -23.44
CA ARG A 165 32.94 -7.69 -22.44
C ARG A 165 34.27 -8.08 -23.07
N LEU A 166 35.33 -7.34 -22.80
CA LEU A 166 36.68 -7.63 -23.29
C LEU A 166 37.15 -9.01 -22.78
N ALA A 167 37.56 -9.87 -23.71
CA ALA A 167 38.25 -11.12 -23.43
C ALA A 167 39.77 -10.89 -23.46
N PRO A 168 40.58 -11.76 -22.82
CA PRO A 168 42.04 -11.66 -22.86
C PRO A 168 42.57 -11.48 -24.28
N VAL A 169 43.69 -10.76 -24.45
CA VAL A 169 44.25 -10.38 -25.77
C VAL A 169 44.47 -11.58 -26.72
N ASN A 170 44.62 -12.79 -26.17
CA ASN A 170 44.84 -14.02 -26.93
C ASN A 170 43.54 -14.68 -27.45
N GLU A 171 42.36 -14.14 -27.12
CA GLU A 171 41.05 -14.63 -27.56
C GLU A 171 40.44 -13.73 -28.65
N ALA A 172 39.56 -14.31 -29.46
CA ALA A 172 38.84 -13.58 -30.50
C ALA A 172 37.78 -12.66 -29.88
N ASN A 173 37.98 -11.35 -29.98
CA ASN A 173 37.06 -10.31 -29.49
C ASN A 173 35.99 -9.94 -30.55
N ASP A 174 35.49 -10.93 -31.28
CA ASP A 174 34.54 -10.75 -32.40
C ASP A 174 33.11 -10.44 -31.94
N HIS A 175 32.80 -10.68 -30.68
CA HIS A 175 31.50 -10.34 -30.06
C HIS A 175 31.40 -8.87 -29.65
N LEU A 176 32.51 -8.12 -29.66
CA LEU A 176 32.49 -6.70 -29.30
C LEU A 176 31.83 -5.87 -30.41
N VAL A 177 31.00 -4.91 -29.99
CA VAL A 177 30.33 -3.98 -30.90
C VAL A 177 31.21 -2.76 -31.14
N LEU A 178 32.14 -2.84 -32.08
CA LEU A 178 33.16 -1.81 -32.32
C LEU A 178 32.93 -1.01 -33.59
N THR A 179 32.48 -1.65 -34.67
CA THR A 179 32.38 -1.02 -36.00
C THR A 179 30.94 -0.79 -36.42
N SER A 180 30.73 0.02 -37.46
CA SER A 180 29.38 0.26 -38.00
C SER A 180 28.65 -1.03 -38.40
N ALA A 181 29.38 -2.06 -38.82
CA ALA A 181 28.83 -3.38 -39.14
C ALA A 181 28.33 -4.09 -37.86
N ASP A 182 29.11 -4.04 -36.79
CA ASP A 182 28.70 -4.62 -35.50
C ASP A 182 27.49 -3.90 -34.91
N PHE A 183 27.44 -2.56 -35.00
CA PHE A 183 26.26 -1.77 -34.60
C PHE A 183 25.03 -2.17 -35.41
N GLY A 184 25.18 -2.33 -36.72
CA GLY A 184 24.11 -2.83 -37.60
C GLY A 184 23.62 -4.21 -37.16
N ARG A 185 24.53 -5.12 -36.85
CA ARG A 185 24.18 -6.45 -36.35
C ARG A 185 23.45 -6.39 -35.01
N ALA A 186 23.98 -5.67 -34.03
CA ALA A 186 23.46 -5.63 -32.65
C ALA A 186 22.11 -4.92 -32.52
N TYR A 187 21.87 -3.87 -33.31
CA TYR A 187 20.66 -3.03 -33.20
C TYR A 187 19.63 -3.29 -34.30
N LEU A 188 20.01 -3.78 -35.47
CA LEU A 188 19.10 -3.96 -36.61
C LEU A 188 18.88 -5.43 -36.96
N THR A 189 19.94 -6.19 -37.25
CA THR A 189 19.82 -7.57 -37.77
C THR A 189 19.45 -8.57 -36.67
N ASP A 190 20.31 -8.71 -35.65
CA ASP A 190 20.07 -9.61 -34.52
C ASP A 190 19.21 -8.91 -33.44
N ALA A 191 19.24 -7.57 -33.43
CA ALA A 191 18.42 -6.68 -32.59
C ALA A 191 18.44 -6.96 -31.08
N TRP A 192 19.41 -7.70 -30.56
CA TRP A 192 19.50 -8.03 -29.13
C TRP A 192 19.70 -6.76 -28.29
N ALA A 193 20.50 -5.79 -28.76
CA ALA A 193 20.77 -4.55 -28.05
C ALA A 193 19.53 -3.64 -28.05
N ALA A 194 18.89 -3.50 -29.21
CA ALA A 194 17.67 -2.71 -29.38
C ALA A 194 16.52 -3.24 -28.51
N ARG A 195 16.31 -4.56 -28.48
CA ARG A 195 15.27 -5.21 -27.65
C ARG A 195 15.53 -5.04 -26.16
N PHE A 196 16.79 -5.18 -25.74
CA PHE A 196 17.18 -4.97 -24.34
C PHE A 196 16.89 -3.53 -23.90
N ILE A 197 17.35 -2.56 -24.69
CA ILE A 197 17.14 -1.13 -24.44
C ILE A 197 15.65 -0.80 -24.38
N ALA A 198 14.87 -1.11 -25.42
CA ALA A 198 13.45 -0.78 -25.47
C ALA A 198 12.72 -1.28 -24.22
N ARG A 199 13.00 -2.53 -23.81
CA ARG A 199 12.40 -3.09 -22.61
C ARG A 199 12.90 -2.43 -21.32
N LEU A 200 14.19 -2.15 -21.20
CA LEU A 200 14.79 -1.49 -20.03
C LEU A 200 14.08 -0.17 -19.71
N PHE A 201 13.91 0.70 -20.71
CA PHE A 201 13.27 1.99 -20.51
C PHE A 201 11.75 1.90 -20.31
N SER A 202 11.13 0.80 -20.73
CA SER A 202 9.70 0.57 -20.47
C SER A 202 9.41 0.14 -19.02
N GLU A 203 10.41 -0.38 -18.30
CA GLU A 203 10.25 -1.00 -16.97
C GLU A 203 11.02 -0.27 -15.86
N PHE A 204 12.03 0.54 -16.20
CA PHE A 204 12.94 1.18 -15.24
C PHE A 204 13.17 2.66 -15.54
N THR A 205 13.51 3.42 -14.50
CA THR A 205 14.14 4.74 -14.67
C THR A 205 15.61 4.53 -15.02
N VAL A 206 16.13 5.26 -15.99
CA VAL A 206 17.53 5.13 -16.40
C VAL A 206 18.32 6.39 -16.04
N LEU A 207 19.50 6.20 -15.44
CA LEU A 207 20.46 7.25 -15.12
C LEU A 207 21.73 7.08 -15.95
N PHE A 208 21.95 7.96 -16.92
CA PHE A 208 23.14 7.98 -17.76
C PHE A 208 24.30 8.72 -17.08
N VAL A 209 25.46 8.05 -17.02
CA VAL A 209 26.70 8.62 -16.47
C VAL A 209 27.85 8.37 -17.45
N GLY A 210 28.57 9.42 -17.82
CA GLY A 210 29.69 9.32 -18.77
C GLY A 210 29.28 9.18 -20.25
N TYR A 211 28.07 9.63 -20.61
CA TYR A 211 27.54 9.63 -21.97
C TYR A 211 27.59 11.00 -22.65
N SER A 212 27.69 10.97 -23.97
CA SER A 212 27.51 12.13 -24.86
C SER A 212 26.14 12.04 -25.55
N LEU A 213 25.47 13.17 -25.81
CA LEU A 213 24.20 13.20 -26.54
C LEU A 213 24.30 12.60 -27.96
N ASN A 214 25.51 12.63 -28.54
CA ASN A 214 25.80 12.09 -29.87
C ASN A 214 26.15 10.59 -29.86
N ASP A 215 26.07 9.94 -28.70
CA ASP A 215 26.28 8.50 -28.60
C ASP A 215 25.20 7.74 -29.40
N PRO A 216 25.58 6.78 -30.27
CA PRO A 216 24.63 5.99 -31.04
C PRO A 216 23.52 5.35 -30.19
N VAL A 217 23.83 4.93 -28.96
CA VAL A 217 22.88 4.27 -28.05
C VAL A 217 21.70 5.20 -27.70
N LEU A 218 21.96 6.48 -27.44
CA LEU A 218 20.91 7.45 -27.11
C LEU A 218 20.01 7.77 -28.31
N ARG A 219 20.55 7.71 -29.54
CA ARG A 219 19.76 7.89 -30.76
C ARG A 219 18.79 6.73 -30.98
N TYR A 220 19.26 5.48 -30.86
CA TYR A 220 18.37 4.33 -31.01
C TYR A 220 17.29 4.27 -29.93
N MET A 221 17.57 4.81 -28.74
CA MET A 221 16.59 4.96 -27.66
C MET A 221 15.46 5.94 -28.04
N THR A 222 15.77 7.13 -28.55
CA THR A 222 14.74 8.11 -28.96
C THR A 222 13.84 7.55 -30.04
N ASP A 223 14.42 6.82 -30.98
CA ASP A 223 13.69 6.19 -32.08
C ASP A 223 12.76 5.07 -31.54
N ALA A 224 13.20 4.31 -30.53
CA ALA A 224 12.38 3.30 -29.87
C ALA A 224 11.20 3.90 -29.09
N PHE A 225 11.38 5.04 -28.41
CA PHE A 225 10.30 5.73 -27.71
C PHE A 225 9.24 6.28 -28.65
N ALA A 226 9.68 6.95 -29.74
CA ALA A 226 8.77 7.46 -30.76
C ALA A 226 7.94 6.32 -31.39
N ALA A 227 8.54 5.15 -31.62
CA ALA A 227 7.84 3.98 -32.14
C ALA A 227 6.81 3.39 -31.15
N GLU A 228 7.11 3.37 -29.85
CA GLU A 228 6.21 2.86 -28.82
C GLU A 228 5.04 3.81 -28.49
N GLU A 229 5.25 5.13 -28.51
CA GLU A 229 4.19 6.13 -28.30
C GLU A 229 3.09 6.01 -29.36
N VAL A 230 3.47 5.78 -30.62
CA VAL A 230 2.53 5.52 -31.72
C VAL A 230 1.71 4.24 -31.52
N SER A 231 2.27 3.26 -30.78
CA SER A 231 1.68 1.93 -30.58
C SER A 231 0.81 1.83 -29.31
N SER A 232 0.92 2.77 -28.37
CA SER A 232 0.37 2.67 -27.01
C SER A 232 -0.80 3.63 -26.77
N ARG A 233 -2.06 3.20 -26.98
CA ARG A 233 -3.24 4.04 -26.68
C ARG A 233 -3.67 4.04 -25.19
N VAL A 234 -3.13 3.15 -24.37
CA VAL A 234 -3.48 3.02 -22.94
C VAL A 234 -2.25 2.57 -22.13
N ARG A 235 -1.45 3.51 -21.62
CA ARG A 235 -0.51 3.27 -20.51
C ARG A 235 -0.26 4.60 -19.78
N ALA A 236 -0.10 4.55 -18.46
CA ALA A 236 0.19 5.72 -17.64
C ALA A 236 1.47 6.44 -18.11
N PRO A 237 1.58 7.77 -17.94
CA PRO A 237 2.76 8.53 -18.36
C PRO A 237 4.03 8.00 -17.70
N ARG A 238 5.05 7.70 -18.51
CA ARG A 238 6.35 7.18 -18.04
C ARG A 238 7.18 8.30 -17.40
N GLY A 239 8.07 7.95 -16.47
CA GLY A 239 9.05 8.89 -15.92
C GLY A 239 10.16 9.23 -16.95
N PRO A 240 10.83 10.40 -16.81
CA PRO A 240 11.93 10.77 -17.68
C PRO A 240 13.20 9.95 -17.38
N ALA A 241 14.06 9.75 -18.37
CA ALA A 241 15.44 9.29 -18.12
C ALA A 241 16.29 10.47 -17.62
N TYR A 242 17.34 10.23 -16.85
CA TYR A 242 18.23 11.27 -16.32
C TYR A 242 19.63 11.15 -16.93
N ILE A 243 20.31 12.27 -17.19
CA ILE A 243 21.69 12.26 -17.70
C ILE A 243 22.55 13.35 -17.07
N PHE A 244 23.76 13.00 -16.61
CA PHE A 244 24.72 14.01 -16.15
C PHE A 244 25.42 14.68 -17.33
N VAL A 245 25.20 15.99 -17.52
CA VAL A 245 25.75 16.75 -18.66
C VAL A 245 26.82 17.75 -18.20
N PRO A 246 28.07 17.64 -18.68
CA PRO A 246 29.11 18.62 -18.39
C PRO A 246 28.88 19.90 -19.21
N TYR A 247 29.08 21.06 -18.59
CA TYR A 247 29.22 22.34 -19.31
C TYR A 247 30.55 23.03 -18.97
N ARG A 248 31.03 23.85 -19.92
CA ARG A 248 32.25 24.66 -19.80
C ARG A 248 31.84 26.14 -19.75
N GLY A 249 32.14 26.84 -18.67
CA GLY A 249 31.81 28.26 -18.50
C GLY A 249 30.93 28.57 -17.30
N ARG A 250 30.26 29.73 -17.30
CA ARG A 250 29.38 30.19 -16.20
C ARG A 250 27.94 29.69 -16.31
N GLU A 251 27.45 29.43 -17.52
CA GLU A 251 26.05 29.08 -17.76
C GLU A 251 25.91 27.65 -18.32
N ALA A 252 24.82 26.99 -17.95
CA ALA A 252 24.43 25.68 -18.49
C ALA A 252 23.92 25.82 -19.93
N GLN A 253 23.97 24.72 -20.69
CA GLN A 253 23.40 24.67 -22.03
C GLN A 253 21.87 24.64 -21.98
N ASP A 254 21.21 24.93 -23.10
CA ASP A 254 19.75 24.83 -23.21
C ASP A 254 19.29 23.37 -22.94
N PRO A 255 18.38 23.11 -21.99
CA PRO A 255 17.86 21.77 -21.71
C PRO A 255 16.90 21.23 -22.79
N GLN A 256 16.37 22.07 -23.69
CA GLN A 256 15.33 21.66 -24.65
C GLN A 256 15.70 20.43 -25.51
N PRO A 257 16.91 20.31 -26.10
CA PRO A 257 17.28 19.16 -26.93
C PRO A 257 17.25 17.81 -26.21
N TRP A 258 17.41 17.81 -24.87
CA TRP A 258 17.32 16.61 -24.04
C TRP A 258 15.86 16.32 -23.68
N ARG A 259 15.09 17.35 -23.33
CA ARG A 259 13.67 17.20 -22.96
C ARG A 259 12.79 16.75 -24.11
N GLU A 260 13.07 17.20 -25.33
CA GLU A 260 12.42 16.69 -26.56
C GLU A 260 12.63 15.18 -26.76
N ARG A 261 13.68 14.62 -26.15
CA ARG A 261 14.04 13.20 -26.18
C ARG A 261 13.55 12.42 -24.95
N ASN A 262 12.73 13.05 -24.11
CA ASN A 262 12.29 12.54 -22.81
C ASN A 262 13.47 12.23 -21.83
N ILE A 263 14.52 13.05 -21.91
CA ILE A 263 15.69 12.97 -21.02
C ILE A 263 15.80 14.28 -20.22
N GLU A 264 15.90 14.18 -18.91
CA GLU A 264 16.13 15.31 -18.00
C GLU A 264 17.63 15.48 -17.74
N PRO A 265 18.25 16.60 -18.20
CA PRO A 265 19.67 16.83 -18.03
C PRO A 265 19.99 17.36 -16.62
N ILE A 266 20.96 16.74 -15.96
CA ILE A 266 21.56 17.20 -14.70
C ILE A 266 22.89 17.87 -15.03
N PHE A 267 22.85 19.18 -15.20
CA PHE A 267 24.03 19.95 -15.57
C PHE A 267 25.05 20.06 -14.44
N TYR A 268 26.32 19.92 -14.79
CA TYR A 268 27.42 20.16 -13.86
C TYR A 268 28.63 20.79 -14.53
N ASN A 269 29.39 21.54 -13.74
CA ASN A 269 30.58 22.20 -14.23
C ASN A 269 31.73 21.18 -14.42
N GLN A 270 32.30 21.14 -15.63
CA GLN A 270 33.41 20.23 -15.99
C GLN A 270 34.76 20.60 -15.32
N MET A 271 34.85 21.69 -14.56
CA MET A 271 36.08 22.15 -13.90
C MET A 271 36.86 21.01 -13.21
N ARG A 272 38.19 21.06 -13.37
CA ARG A 272 39.14 20.09 -12.80
C ARG A 272 38.82 18.64 -13.18
N ASN A 273 38.62 18.34 -14.46
CA ASN A 273 38.45 16.96 -14.96
C ASN A 273 37.27 16.20 -14.29
N HIS A 274 36.07 16.78 -14.30
CA HIS A 274 34.85 16.16 -13.76
C HIS A 274 34.87 15.85 -12.24
N VAL A 275 35.76 16.48 -11.46
CA VAL A 275 35.88 16.25 -10.01
C VAL A 275 34.57 16.43 -9.25
N HIS A 276 33.70 17.37 -9.64
CA HIS A 276 32.40 17.56 -9.00
C HIS A 276 31.47 16.37 -9.19
N LEU A 277 31.46 15.74 -10.37
CA LEU A 277 30.69 14.52 -10.62
C LEU A 277 31.22 13.37 -9.78
N LYS A 278 32.54 13.14 -9.81
CA LYS A 278 33.19 12.09 -9.01
C LYS A 278 32.86 12.25 -7.51
N ARG A 279 33.05 13.45 -6.96
CA ARG A 279 32.76 13.73 -5.54
C ARG A 279 31.28 13.58 -5.19
N THR A 280 30.38 13.97 -6.10
CA THR A 280 28.94 13.85 -5.86
C THR A 280 28.51 12.39 -5.86
N LEU A 281 28.96 11.57 -6.82
CA LEU A 281 28.64 10.14 -6.85
C LEU A 281 29.20 9.40 -5.63
N ILE A 282 30.45 9.67 -5.23
CA ILE A 282 31.03 9.09 -4.02
C ILE A 282 30.26 9.54 -2.77
N GLY A 283 29.93 10.83 -2.67
CA GLY A 283 29.13 11.36 -1.56
C GLY A 283 27.72 10.76 -1.53
N TRP A 284 27.10 10.56 -2.69
CA TRP A 284 25.78 9.95 -2.83
C TRP A 284 25.82 8.47 -2.45
N ALA A 285 26.80 7.70 -2.91
CA ALA A 285 26.98 6.30 -2.52
C ALA A 285 27.15 6.17 -1.00
N LYS A 286 28.01 7.02 -0.40
CA LYS A 286 28.17 7.10 1.06
C LYS A 286 26.87 7.49 1.74
N ALA A 287 26.16 8.50 1.25
CA ALA A 287 24.91 8.96 1.83
C ALA A 287 23.79 7.91 1.72
N ARG A 288 23.71 7.14 0.63
CA ARG A 288 22.77 6.02 0.49
C ARG A 288 23.05 4.94 1.53
N HIS A 289 24.33 4.57 1.68
CA HIS A 289 24.76 3.61 2.69
C HIS A 289 24.54 4.13 4.12
N ASP A 290 24.88 5.40 4.38
CA ASP A 290 24.79 6.05 5.69
C ASP A 290 23.35 6.41 6.07
N TYR A 291 22.48 6.85 5.15
CA TYR A 291 21.17 7.42 5.47
C TYR A 291 20.12 6.35 5.75
N LEU A 292 20.13 5.24 5.00
CA LEU A 292 19.28 4.08 5.32
C LEU A 292 19.77 3.39 6.59
N SER A 293 21.09 3.26 6.74
CA SER A 293 21.68 2.75 7.97
C SER A 293 21.38 3.68 9.15
N ARG A 294 21.49 5.00 9.00
CA ARG A 294 21.13 5.98 10.05
C ARG A 294 19.64 5.99 10.34
N THR A 295 18.76 5.92 9.34
CA THR A 295 17.32 5.85 9.55
C THR A 295 16.96 4.55 10.26
N ARG A 296 17.50 3.41 9.82
CA ARG A 296 17.32 2.11 10.49
C ARG A 296 17.89 2.10 11.90
N VAL A 297 19.11 2.62 12.10
CA VAL A 297 19.77 2.72 13.42
C VAL A 297 19.00 3.67 14.33
N MET A 298 18.53 4.80 13.82
CA MET A 298 17.71 5.75 14.56
C MET A 298 16.37 5.13 14.95
N ILE A 299 15.64 4.51 14.02
CA ILE A 299 14.40 3.79 14.32
C ILE A 299 14.66 2.68 15.34
N SER A 300 15.69 1.85 15.13
CA SER A 300 16.02 0.73 16.04
C SER A 300 16.49 1.18 17.42
N ARG A 301 17.02 2.40 17.55
CA ARG A 301 17.44 2.98 18.84
C ARG A 301 16.28 3.64 19.58
N THR A 302 15.46 4.40 18.85
CA THR A 302 14.41 5.26 19.41
C THR A 302 13.07 4.52 19.57
N ALA A 303 12.67 3.71 18.59
CA ALA A 303 11.36 3.07 18.59
C ALA A 303 11.11 2.09 19.75
N PRO A 304 12.07 1.27 20.23
CA PRO A 304 11.78 0.30 21.31
C PRO A 304 11.41 0.94 22.65
N HIS A 305 11.75 2.21 22.87
CA HIS A 305 11.49 2.90 24.12
C HIS A 305 10.16 3.66 24.06
N PRO A 306 9.42 3.80 25.19
CA PRO A 306 8.22 4.62 25.23
C PRO A 306 8.51 6.08 24.85
N PRO A 307 7.63 6.76 24.09
CA PRO A 307 7.88 8.12 23.62
C PRO A 307 8.02 9.14 24.76
N GLU A 308 7.44 8.90 25.93
CA GLU A 308 7.52 9.79 27.10
C GLU A 308 8.91 9.81 27.75
N SER A 309 9.67 8.72 27.61
CA SER A 309 11.03 8.60 28.15
C SER A 309 12.10 9.26 27.27
N GLN A 310 11.69 9.83 26.13
CA GLN A 310 12.58 10.25 25.06
C GLN A 310 12.57 11.76 24.84
N HIS A 311 13.66 12.27 24.26
CA HIS A 311 13.73 13.68 23.94
C HIS A 311 12.71 14.04 22.83
N PRO A 312 11.97 15.16 22.93
CA PRO A 312 10.95 15.52 21.95
C PRO A 312 11.44 15.57 20.49
N SER A 313 12.71 15.93 20.28
CA SER A 313 13.34 15.93 18.95
C SER A 313 13.49 14.52 18.38
N ASP A 314 13.83 13.53 19.20
CA ASP A 314 13.98 12.14 18.75
C ASP A 314 12.62 11.53 18.40
N VAL A 315 11.58 11.86 19.19
CA VAL A 315 10.19 11.50 18.91
C VAL A 315 9.73 12.09 17.58
N ALA A 316 9.99 13.38 17.35
CA ALA A 316 9.65 14.05 16.09
C ALA A 316 10.41 13.45 14.89
N ASN A 317 11.70 13.14 15.04
CA ASN A 317 12.51 12.51 14.02
C ASN A 317 11.99 11.11 13.65
N LEU A 318 11.55 10.33 14.64
CA LEU A 318 10.97 9.01 14.40
C LEU A 318 9.64 9.12 13.64
N VAL A 319 8.74 9.98 14.09
CA VAL A 319 7.45 10.21 13.41
C VAL A 319 7.66 10.66 11.97
N TRP A 320 8.61 11.56 11.74
CA TRP A 320 8.96 12.00 10.39
C TRP A 320 9.49 10.84 9.53
N ALA A 321 10.34 9.98 10.10
CA ALA A 321 10.86 8.81 9.38
C ALA A 321 9.79 7.75 9.07
N ILE A 322 8.76 7.61 9.92
CA ILE A 322 7.67 6.65 9.72
C ILE A 322 6.63 7.19 8.73
N ALA A 323 6.13 8.41 8.96
CA ALA A 323 4.90 8.92 8.35
C ALA A 323 5.08 10.24 7.58
N GLY A 324 6.14 11.00 7.88
CA GLY A 324 6.35 12.36 7.36
C GLY A 324 7.21 12.46 6.11
N ARG A 325 7.72 11.33 5.59
CA ARG A 325 8.63 11.31 4.44
C ARG A 325 7.85 11.13 3.12
N PRO A 326 7.86 12.14 2.23
CA PRO A 326 7.30 11.99 0.88
C PRO A 326 8.04 10.90 0.10
N ASP A 327 7.27 10.05 -0.60
CA ASP A 327 7.75 8.99 -1.49
C ASP A 327 8.69 7.94 -0.86
N ASP A 328 8.59 7.69 0.45
CA ASP A 328 9.37 6.63 1.13
C ASP A 328 8.80 5.21 0.91
N GLU A 329 7.71 5.10 0.15
CA GLU A 329 7.01 3.83 -0.12
C GLU A 329 6.79 2.99 1.15
N GLY A 330 6.59 3.63 2.31
CA GLY A 330 6.40 2.97 3.61
C GLY A 330 7.63 2.24 4.19
N TYR A 331 8.85 2.56 3.76
CA TYR A 331 10.08 1.91 4.26
C TYR A 331 10.29 2.13 5.76
N GLY A 332 10.18 3.36 6.26
CA GLY A 332 10.29 3.64 7.70
C GLY A 332 9.24 2.91 8.54
N ALA A 333 7.99 2.87 8.05
CA ALA A 333 6.91 2.12 8.68
C ALA A 333 7.19 0.60 8.72
N ARG A 334 7.72 0.02 7.63
CA ARG A 334 8.10 -1.40 7.60
C ARG A 334 9.23 -1.73 8.58
N ILE A 335 10.27 -0.88 8.67
CA ILE A 335 11.34 -1.08 9.65
C ILE A 335 10.76 -1.04 11.05
N PHE A 336 10.01 0.02 11.35
CA PHE A 336 9.36 0.20 12.64
C PHE A 336 8.52 -1.02 13.03
N ALA A 337 7.73 -1.56 12.10
CA ALA A 337 6.90 -2.72 12.33
C ALA A 337 7.65 -4.06 12.39
N SER A 338 8.88 -4.12 11.87
CA SER A 338 9.71 -5.34 11.85
C SER A 338 10.64 -5.50 13.06
N LEU A 339 10.65 -4.54 13.98
CA LEU A 339 11.47 -4.62 15.20
C LEU A 339 10.96 -5.74 16.13
N ASP A 340 11.90 -6.39 16.80
CA ASP A 340 11.65 -7.43 17.80
C ASP A 340 12.46 -7.10 19.08
N PRO A 341 11.80 -6.81 20.22
CA PRO A 341 10.35 -6.77 20.42
C PRO A 341 9.67 -5.64 19.63
N PRO A 342 8.36 -5.76 19.31
CA PRO A 342 7.63 -4.74 18.57
C PRO A 342 7.60 -3.42 19.36
N PRO A 343 7.61 -2.26 18.70
CA PRO A 343 7.58 -0.97 19.39
C PRO A 343 6.35 -0.83 20.30
N PRO A 344 6.50 -0.16 21.45
CA PRO A 344 5.43 0.09 22.41
C PRO A 344 4.19 0.73 21.78
N ILE A 345 3.01 0.38 22.28
CA ILE A 345 1.72 0.86 21.75
C ILE A 345 1.51 2.37 21.96
N GLU A 346 2.24 2.97 22.90
CA GLU A 346 2.25 4.39 23.22
C GLU A 346 2.58 5.27 22.00
N TRP A 347 3.33 4.72 21.02
CA TRP A 347 3.58 5.37 19.73
C TRP A 347 2.30 5.64 18.91
N LEU A 348 1.21 4.89 19.13
CA LEU A 348 -0.08 5.10 18.47
C LEU A 348 -0.64 6.49 18.79
N SER A 349 -0.49 6.93 20.05
CA SER A 349 -0.93 8.26 20.49
C SER A 349 -0.12 9.38 19.83
N VAL A 350 1.17 9.13 19.56
CA VAL A 350 2.06 10.11 18.93
C VAL A 350 1.73 10.22 17.44
N LEU A 351 1.54 9.10 16.75
CA LEU A 351 1.16 9.05 15.34
C LEU A 351 -0.24 9.66 15.13
N SER A 352 -1.21 9.36 15.99
CA SER A 352 -2.56 9.96 15.94
C SER A 352 -2.51 11.47 16.11
N ARG A 353 -1.78 11.98 17.12
CA ARG A 353 -1.57 13.43 17.31
C ARG A 353 -0.87 14.10 16.12
N HIS A 354 0.03 13.39 15.44
CA HIS A 354 0.68 13.90 14.24
C HIS A 354 -0.33 14.12 13.11
N GLU A 355 -1.19 13.14 12.84
CA GLU A 355 -2.25 13.23 11.83
C GLU A 355 -3.30 14.31 12.15
N GLU A 356 -3.72 14.43 13.42
CA GLU A 356 -4.59 15.51 13.87
C GLU A 356 -3.99 16.90 13.60
N ARG A 357 -2.68 17.06 13.83
CA ARG A 357 -1.96 18.31 13.51
C ARG A 357 -1.91 18.58 12.01
N LEU A 358 -1.72 17.55 11.18
CA LEU A 358 -1.76 17.70 9.72
C LEU A 358 -3.15 18.13 9.26
N LEU A 359 -4.20 17.51 9.78
CA LEU A 359 -5.59 17.83 9.45
C LEU A 359 -5.96 19.26 9.90
N LYS A 360 -5.51 19.69 11.08
CA LYS A 360 -5.72 21.06 11.56
C LYS A 360 -5.05 22.08 10.64
N LYS A 361 -3.79 21.87 10.27
CA LYS A 361 -3.07 22.73 9.31
C LYS A 361 -3.75 22.78 7.95
N TYR A 362 -4.25 21.64 7.48
CA TYR A 362 -5.01 21.56 6.23
C TYR A 362 -6.28 22.40 6.29
N ARG A 363 -7.09 22.27 7.36
CA ARG A 363 -8.31 23.08 7.54
C ARG A 363 -8.00 24.57 7.58
N GLU A 364 -6.97 24.97 8.32
CA GLU A 364 -6.52 26.36 8.37
C GLU A 364 -6.12 26.88 6.96
N ALA A 365 -5.40 26.07 6.18
CA ALA A 365 -5.01 26.40 4.81
C ALA A 365 -6.20 26.48 3.84
N VAL A 366 -7.21 25.61 3.99
CA VAL A 366 -8.47 25.68 3.23
C VAL A 366 -9.25 26.95 3.57
N ASP A 367 -9.33 27.33 4.85
CA ASP A 367 -10.01 28.55 5.28
C ASP A 367 -9.33 29.82 4.76
N VAL A 368 -8.00 29.80 4.63
CA VAL A 368 -7.22 30.88 3.99
C VAL A 368 -7.48 30.90 2.48
N ALA A 369 -7.37 29.75 1.79
CA ALA A 369 -7.62 29.66 0.36
C ALA A 369 -9.05 30.11 -0.01
N ARG A 370 -10.06 29.74 0.79
CA ARG A 370 -11.45 30.19 0.61
C ARG A 370 -11.60 31.71 0.77
N ARG A 371 -10.88 32.32 1.72
CA ARG A 371 -10.90 33.78 1.92
C ARG A 371 -10.21 34.53 0.78
N GLU A 372 -9.17 33.95 0.20
CA GLU A 372 -8.36 34.55 -0.87
C GLU A 372 -8.86 34.21 -2.29
N GLY A 373 -9.89 33.35 -2.42
CA GLY A 373 -10.39 32.88 -3.71
C GLY A 373 -9.40 31.97 -4.46
N ALA A 374 -8.45 31.37 -3.75
CA ALA A 374 -7.46 30.45 -4.31
C ALA A 374 -7.99 29.01 -4.36
N GLU A 375 -7.30 28.15 -5.12
CA GLU A 375 -7.59 26.71 -5.12
C GLU A 375 -7.32 26.08 -3.74
N ASN A 376 -8.13 25.08 -3.39
CA ASN A 376 -7.95 24.37 -2.13
C ASN A 376 -6.62 23.61 -2.14
N PRO A 377 -5.87 23.61 -1.03
CA PRO A 377 -4.68 22.79 -0.89
C PRO A 377 -5.00 21.30 -1.06
N THR A 378 -3.99 20.51 -1.42
CA THR A 378 -4.10 19.04 -1.49
C THR A 378 -4.36 18.45 -0.11
N VAL A 379 -5.31 17.51 -0.01
CA VAL A 379 -5.62 16.80 1.25
C VAL A 379 -4.37 16.03 1.71
N PRO A 380 -3.93 16.18 2.97
CA PRO A 380 -2.81 15.40 3.49
C PRO A 380 -3.16 13.91 3.56
N THR A 381 -2.21 13.05 3.26
CA THR A 381 -2.35 11.60 3.47
C THR A 381 -2.34 11.31 4.97
N LEU A 382 -3.40 10.67 5.47
CA LEU A 382 -3.56 10.28 6.86
C LEU A 382 -3.49 8.75 6.93
N HIS A 383 -2.29 8.22 7.20
CA HIS A 383 -1.97 6.79 7.10
C HIS A 383 -2.77 5.91 8.07
N LEU A 384 -3.07 6.38 9.28
CA LEU A 384 -3.91 5.64 10.23
C LEU A 384 -5.39 5.72 9.85
N ASP A 385 -5.85 6.85 9.33
CA ASP A 385 -7.22 7.00 8.81
C ASP A 385 -7.46 6.09 7.58
N GLU A 386 -6.46 5.88 6.73
CA GLU A 386 -6.54 4.92 5.62
C GLU A 386 -6.77 3.47 6.08
N LEU A 387 -6.38 3.11 7.30
CA LEU A 387 -6.68 1.80 7.89
C LEU A 387 -8.13 1.68 8.35
N PHE A 388 -8.83 2.81 8.52
CA PHE A 388 -10.26 2.88 8.90
C PHE A 388 -11.03 3.82 7.95
N PRO A 389 -11.18 3.42 6.67
CA PRO A 389 -11.98 4.19 5.71
C PRO A 389 -13.46 4.19 6.12
N MET A 390 -14.23 5.09 5.49
CA MET A 390 -15.69 5.02 5.52
C MET A 390 -16.15 3.68 4.94
N ALA A 391 -17.23 3.09 5.48
CA ALA A 391 -17.66 1.73 5.11
C ALA A 391 -17.97 1.51 3.62
N ASN A 392 -18.26 2.58 2.86
CA ASN A 392 -18.45 2.53 1.40
C ASN A 392 -17.11 2.47 0.62
N GLY A 393 -16.00 2.82 1.25
CA GLY A 393 -14.64 2.80 0.71
C GLY A 393 -13.81 1.59 1.18
N ASP A 394 -14.45 0.52 1.65
CA ASP A 394 -13.79 -0.66 2.24
C ASP A 394 -12.73 -1.32 1.33
N PHE A 395 -12.86 -1.18 0.01
CA PHE A 395 -11.92 -1.70 -1.00
C PHE A 395 -10.90 -0.67 -1.50
N ALA A 396 -10.86 0.52 -0.90
CA ALA A 396 -9.90 1.55 -1.27
C ALA A 396 -8.46 1.03 -1.08
N GLN A 397 -7.59 1.37 -2.01
CA GLN A 397 -6.15 1.12 -1.88
C GLN A 397 -5.61 2.03 -0.77
N ILE A 398 -4.95 1.43 0.22
CA ILE A 398 -4.22 2.17 1.25
C ILE A 398 -2.79 2.47 0.77
N GLY A 399 -2.22 3.58 1.24
CA GLY A 399 -0.85 3.94 0.98
C GLY A 399 0.15 2.90 1.50
N GLN A 400 1.36 2.89 0.94
CA GLN A 400 2.39 1.93 1.32
C GLN A 400 2.81 2.08 2.79
N THR A 401 2.78 3.30 3.33
CA THR A 401 3.07 3.58 4.74
C THR A 401 2.00 2.99 5.67
N ALA A 402 0.72 3.21 5.39
CA ALA A 402 -0.39 2.60 6.11
C ALA A 402 -0.27 1.06 6.10
N ARG A 403 0.01 0.48 4.93
CA ARG A 403 0.26 -0.97 4.79
C ARG A 403 1.46 -1.44 5.61
N GLY A 404 2.53 -0.64 5.68
CA GLY A 404 3.73 -0.92 6.45
C GLY A 404 3.48 -0.96 7.97
N LEU A 405 2.47 -0.24 8.47
CA LEU A 405 2.11 -0.22 9.90
C LEU A 405 1.21 -1.40 10.33
N VAL A 406 0.57 -2.11 9.39
CA VAL A 406 -0.34 -3.23 9.71
C VAL A 406 0.32 -4.33 10.58
N PRO A 407 1.55 -4.80 10.29
CA PRO A 407 2.20 -5.81 11.14
C PRO A 407 2.42 -5.33 12.58
N TRP A 408 2.71 -4.04 12.79
CA TRP A 408 2.88 -3.47 14.13
C TRP A 408 1.55 -3.44 14.90
N ILE A 409 0.48 -2.95 14.28
CA ILE A 409 -0.86 -2.92 14.91
C ILE A 409 -1.31 -4.33 15.27
N THR A 410 -1.07 -5.31 14.39
CA THR A 410 -1.42 -6.71 14.64
C THR A 410 -0.52 -7.42 15.65
N ALA A 411 0.68 -6.91 15.93
CA ALA A 411 1.49 -7.39 17.04
C ALA A 411 0.93 -6.97 18.41
N GLN A 412 0.16 -5.89 18.46
CA GLN A 412 -0.35 -5.23 19.68
C GLN A 412 -1.83 -5.54 19.99
N LEU A 413 -2.38 -6.65 19.45
CA LEU A 413 -3.81 -6.99 19.61
C LEU A 413 -4.24 -7.29 21.06
N ASN A 414 -3.30 -7.50 21.99
CA ASN A 414 -3.56 -7.66 23.42
C ASN A 414 -3.59 -6.31 24.18
N SER A 415 -3.51 -5.18 23.48
CA SER A 415 -3.52 -3.86 24.12
C SER A 415 -4.92 -3.29 24.26
N PHE A 416 -5.28 -2.91 25.49
CA PHE A 416 -6.50 -2.14 25.77
C PHE A 416 -6.50 -0.76 25.11
N GLN A 417 -5.34 -0.08 25.03
CA GLN A 417 -5.20 1.22 24.38
C GLN A 417 -5.52 1.12 22.88
N LEU A 418 -5.06 0.06 22.22
CA LEU A 418 -5.38 -0.18 20.81
C LEU A 418 -6.89 -0.44 20.64
N ALA A 419 -7.49 -1.25 21.51
CA ALA A 419 -8.92 -1.54 21.44
C ALA A 419 -9.78 -0.27 21.61
N GLU A 420 -9.44 0.62 22.56
CA GLU A 420 -10.13 1.90 22.73
C GLU A 420 -10.01 2.79 21.48
N TRP A 421 -8.79 2.91 20.95
CA TRP A 421 -8.56 3.68 19.72
C TRP A 421 -9.38 3.15 18.54
N VAL A 422 -9.48 1.81 18.39
CA VAL A 422 -10.32 1.20 17.36
C VAL A 422 -11.81 1.47 17.59
N ILE A 423 -12.30 1.35 18.82
CA ILE A 423 -13.71 1.64 19.16
C ILE A 423 -14.08 3.07 18.75
N GLU A 424 -13.21 4.05 19.03
CA GLU A 424 -13.42 5.44 18.62
C GLU A 424 -13.56 5.59 17.11
N ARG A 425 -12.72 4.91 16.33
CA ARG A 425 -12.80 4.94 14.86
C ARG A 425 -14.07 4.29 14.32
N LEU A 426 -14.55 3.19 14.92
CA LEU A 426 -15.76 2.51 14.48
C LEU A 426 -17.03 3.35 14.65
N ARG A 427 -17.04 4.33 15.59
CA ARG A 427 -18.22 5.18 15.85
C ARG A 427 -18.57 6.13 14.71
N ASP A 428 -17.61 6.50 13.88
CA ASP A 428 -17.80 7.47 12.79
C ASP A 428 -18.36 6.85 11.50
N GLY A 429 -18.94 5.64 11.57
CA GLY A 429 -19.38 4.88 10.38
C GLY A 429 -18.21 4.38 9.52
N ARG A 430 -17.02 4.31 10.12
CA ARG A 430 -15.81 3.74 9.52
C ARG A 430 -15.68 2.28 9.89
N ARG A 431 -14.88 1.57 9.10
CA ARG A 431 -14.59 0.16 9.29
C ARG A 431 -13.11 -0.09 9.05
N ALA A 432 -12.53 -1.09 9.74
CA ALA A 432 -11.19 -1.56 9.43
C ALA A 432 -11.09 -1.99 7.94
N ASN A 433 -10.08 -1.47 7.25
CA ASN A 433 -9.76 -1.81 5.87
C ASN A 433 -9.55 -3.34 5.72
N TRP A 434 -9.89 -3.87 4.56
CA TRP A 434 -9.80 -5.32 4.29
C TRP A 434 -8.40 -5.91 4.53
N ILE A 435 -7.33 -5.17 4.26
CA ILE A 435 -5.94 -5.61 4.52
C ILE A 435 -5.70 -5.79 6.03
N LEU A 436 -6.16 -4.82 6.83
CA LEU A 436 -6.04 -4.89 8.30
C LEU A 436 -6.90 -6.04 8.85
N ARG A 437 -8.14 -6.21 8.37
CA ARG A 437 -9.02 -7.31 8.79
C ARG A 437 -8.41 -8.68 8.46
N GLN A 438 -7.83 -8.84 7.27
CA GLN A 438 -7.13 -10.07 6.88
C GLN A 438 -5.93 -10.35 7.80
N ALA A 439 -5.13 -9.32 8.11
CA ALA A 439 -3.99 -9.46 9.00
C ALA A 439 -4.40 -9.84 10.43
N ILE A 440 -5.45 -9.20 10.96
CA ILE A 440 -6.05 -9.55 12.26
C ILE A 440 -6.49 -11.02 12.27
N ARG A 441 -7.26 -11.46 11.26
CA ARG A 441 -7.74 -12.85 11.18
C ARG A 441 -6.61 -13.86 11.08
N SER A 442 -5.57 -13.54 10.31
CA SER A 442 -4.37 -14.38 10.20
C SER A 442 -3.66 -14.52 11.56
N ARG A 443 -3.58 -13.42 12.31
CA ARG A 443 -2.98 -13.40 13.65
C ARG A 443 -3.83 -14.12 14.72
N LEU A 444 -5.15 -14.12 14.57
CA LEU A 444 -6.08 -14.87 15.43
C LEU A 444 -6.09 -16.37 15.12
N ALA A 445 -5.78 -16.77 13.89
CA ALA A 445 -5.69 -18.18 13.50
C ALA A 445 -4.37 -18.84 13.94
N GLY A 446 -3.34 -18.03 14.23
CA GLY A 446 -2.07 -18.52 14.77
C GLY A 446 -2.17 -18.93 16.24
N GLU A 447 -1.24 -19.78 16.68
CA GLU A 447 -1.10 -20.19 18.09
C GLU A 447 -0.44 -19.06 18.90
N SER A 448 -1.26 -18.11 19.37
CA SER A 448 -0.77 -17.01 20.19
C SER A 448 -1.68 -16.81 21.39
N ALA A 449 -1.08 -16.62 22.56
CA ALA A 449 -1.78 -16.35 23.81
C ALA A 449 -2.43 -14.94 23.79
N LEU A 450 -3.63 -14.84 23.20
CA LEU A 450 -4.53 -13.71 23.35
C LEU A 450 -5.66 -14.13 24.29
N GLY A 451 -6.01 -13.28 25.26
CA GLY A 451 -7.17 -13.54 26.13
C GLY A 451 -8.45 -13.71 25.33
N ALA A 452 -9.37 -14.54 25.81
CA ALA A 452 -10.57 -14.92 25.07
C ALA A 452 -11.44 -13.70 24.67
N GLY A 453 -11.48 -12.67 25.52
CA GLY A 453 -12.16 -11.41 25.26
C GLY A 453 -11.55 -10.65 24.08
N PHE A 454 -10.22 -10.59 23.97
CA PHE A 454 -9.55 -9.96 22.82
C PHE A 454 -9.83 -10.73 21.54
N VAL A 455 -9.81 -12.06 21.58
CA VAL A 455 -10.18 -12.89 20.42
C VAL A 455 -11.59 -12.57 19.95
N GLN A 456 -12.54 -12.45 20.88
CA GLN A 456 -13.93 -12.11 20.57
C GLN A 456 -14.07 -10.69 20.00
N PHE A 457 -13.44 -9.69 20.62
CA PHE A 457 -13.40 -8.31 20.15
C PHE A 457 -12.87 -8.23 18.71
N TRP A 458 -11.71 -8.83 18.43
CA TRP A 458 -11.10 -8.77 17.11
C TRP A 458 -11.83 -9.59 16.05
N ARG A 459 -12.58 -10.64 16.42
CA ARG A 459 -13.51 -11.32 15.51
C ARG A 459 -14.65 -10.41 15.07
N ILE A 460 -15.17 -9.58 15.97
CA ILE A 460 -16.22 -8.58 15.64
C ILE A 460 -15.62 -7.50 14.73
N VAL A 461 -14.48 -6.90 15.10
CA VAL A 461 -13.83 -5.84 14.31
C VAL A 461 -13.42 -6.31 12.90
N SER A 462 -12.98 -7.57 12.77
CA SER A 462 -12.56 -8.16 11.49
C SER A 462 -13.66 -8.89 10.73
N ALA A 463 -14.90 -8.87 11.23
CA ALA A 463 -16.04 -9.50 10.58
C ALA A 463 -16.27 -8.88 9.19
N GLU A 464 -16.73 -9.71 8.24
CA GLU A 464 -17.07 -9.27 6.87
C GLU A 464 -18.55 -8.93 6.72
N GLY A 465 -19.41 -9.56 7.54
CA GLY A 465 -20.85 -9.38 7.48
C GLY A 465 -21.30 -7.97 7.82
N GLU A 466 -22.47 -7.61 7.30
CA GLU A 466 -23.11 -6.32 7.59
C GLU A 466 -23.64 -6.21 9.04
N TRP A 467 -23.60 -7.29 9.80
CA TRP A 467 -24.00 -7.33 11.19
C TRP A 467 -23.01 -6.64 12.13
N ALA A 468 -21.77 -6.40 11.72
CA ALA A 468 -20.69 -5.87 12.58
C ALA A 468 -20.33 -4.40 12.31
N HIS A 469 -21.09 -3.70 11.45
CA HIS A 469 -20.80 -2.30 11.14
C HIS A 469 -22.06 -1.54 10.74
N MET A 470 -22.20 -0.32 11.26
CA MET A 470 -23.29 0.59 10.92
C MET A 470 -22.88 1.47 9.74
N ARG A 471 -23.71 1.55 8.70
CA ARG A 471 -23.44 2.43 7.56
C ARG A 471 -23.91 3.87 7.85
N PRO A 472 -23.04 4.89 7.70
CA PRO A 472 -23.45 6.28 7.82
C PRO A 472 -24.32 6.66 6.62
N ASN A 473 -25.48 7.28 6.89
CA ASN A 473 -26.46 7.73 5.88
C ASN A 473 -26.98 6.64 4.95
N SER A 474 -27.76 5.73 5.52
CA SER A 474 -28.60 4.87 4.70
C SER A 474 -29.89 5.64 4.39
N PHE A 475 -30.00 6.26 3.21
CA PHE A 475 -31.24 6.86 2.67
C PHE A 475 -32.32 5.79 2.38
N LEU A 476 -32.44 4.77 3.24
CA LEU A 476 -33.28 3.57 3.09
C LEU A 476 -34.78 3.88 3.10
N HIS A 477 -35.17 5.14 3.25
CA HIS A 477 -36.54 5.51 3.63
C HIS A 477 -37.21 6.54 2.71
N TYR A 478 -36.57 7.01 1.64
CA TYR A 478 -37.30 7.79 0.63
C TYR A 478 -38.32 6.86 -0.04
N GLY A 479 -39.56 6.88 0.46
CA GLY A 479 -40.69 6.10 -0.08
C GLY A 479 -41.23 4.99 0.82
N LEU A 480 -40.71 4.75 2.03
CA LEU A 480 -41.21 3.65 2.88
C LEU A 480 -42.61 3.93 3.46
N GLU A 481 -42.92 5.21 3.71
CA GLU A 481 -44.27 5.64 4.07
C GLU A 481 -45.25 5.53 2.89
N ALA A 482 -44.79 5.86 1.67
CA ALA A 482 -45.56 5.70 0.45
C ALA A 482 -45.79 4.21 0.10
N MET A 483 -44.78 3.37 0.30
CA MET A 483 -44.86 1.91 0.15
C MET A 483 -45.96 1.31 1.03
N LEU A 484 -46.05 1.72 2.30
CA LEU A 484 -47.08 1.26 3.22
C LEU A 484 -48.50 1.70 2.81
N GLN A 485 -48.61 2.72 1.95
CA GLN A 485 -49.89 3.23 1.45
C GLN A 485 -50.31 2.59 0.12
N ASP A 486 -49.35 2.29 -0.77
CA ASP A 486 -49.65 1.86 -2.14
C ASP A 486 -49.82 0.34 -2.29
N GLU A 487 -48.85 -0.48 -1.83
CA GLU A 487 -48.84 -1.94 -2.05
C GLU A 487 -48.17 -2.74 -0.90
N PRO A 488 -48.83 -2.85 0.27
CA PRO A 488 -48.24 -3.41 1.48
C PRO A 488 -47.98 -4.93 1.44
N ASP A 489 -48.64 -5.70 0.57
CA ASP A 489 -48.55 -7.18 0.54
C ASP A 489 -47.53 -7.74 -0.45
N THR A 490 -46.63 -6.90 -0.92
CA THR A 490 -45.63 -7.28 -1.91
C THR A 490 -44.39 -7.93 -1.26
N PRO A 491 -43.73 -8.89 -1.95
CA PRO A 491 -42.49 -9.48 -1.46
C PRO A 491 -41.36 -8.47 -1.23
N TRP A 492 -41.32 -7.38 -2.02
CA TRP A 492 -40.30 -6.34 -1.87
C TRP A 492 -40.49 -5.52 -0.59
N ALA A 493 -41.74 -5.23 -0.18
CA ALA A 493 -42.02 -4.52 1.07
C ALA A 493 -41.50 -5.28 2.32
N THR A 494 -41.54 -6.62 2.28
CA THR A 494 -40.96 -7.46 3.33
C THR A 494 -39.44 -7.32 3.40
N GLN A 495 -38.76 -7.19 2.26
CA GLN A 495 -37.30 -7.00 2.20
C GLN A 495 -36.89 -5.60 2.68
N GLU A 496 -37.66 -4.57 2.35
CA GLU A 496 -37.42 -3.21 2.84
C GLU A 496 -37.58 -3.15 4.37
N LEU A 497 -38.66 -3.74 4.91
CA LEU A 497 -38.85 -3.84 6.35
C LEU A 497 -37.69 -4.58 7.02
N ALA A 498 -37.31 -5.74 6.48
CA ALA A 498 -36.19 -6.52 7.02
C ALA A 498 -34.88 -5.72 7.01
N THR A 499 -34.66 -4.87 6.02
CA THR A 499 -33.46 -4.01 5.92
C THR A 499 -33.46 -2.91 6.99
N VAL A 500 -34.61 -2.29 7.27
CA VAL A 500 -34.77 -1.24 8.28
C VAL A 500 -34.56 -1.78 9.69
N PHE A 501 -35.21 -2.91 9.99
CA PHE A 501 -35.15 -3.56 11.30
C PHE A 501 -33.96 -4.52 11.44
N ARG A 502 -33.02 -4.51 10.49
CA ARG A 502 -31.86 -5.38 10.56
C ARG A 502 -30.99 -5.01 11.77
N PRO A 503 -30.73 -5.94 12.69
CA PRO A 503 -29.88 -5.67 13.84
C PRO A 503 -28.40 -5.64 13.43
N VAL A 504 -27.66 -4.74 14.07
CA VAL A 504 -26.23 -4.49 13.84
C VAL A 504 -25.57 -4.34 15.20
N LEU A 505 -24.51 -5.10 15.42
CA LEU A 505 -23.67 -5.03 16.61
C LEU A 505 -22.73 -3.83 16.52
N THR A 506 -22.74 -3.01 17.56
CA THR A 506 -21.84 -1.88 17.74
C THR A 506 -21.08 -2.02 19.05
N LEU A 507 -19.87 -1.46 19.08
CA LEU A 507 -18.99 -1.55 20.25
C LEU A 507 -18.85 -0.17 20.88
N LYS A 508 -18.92 -0.13 22.21
CA LYS A 508 -18.72 1.05 23.03
C LYS A 508 -17.55 0.84 23.98
N ARG A 509 -17.01 1.95 24.49
CA ARG A 509 -15.97 1.90 25.52
C ARG A 509 -16.51 1.17 26.75
N SER A 510 -15.77 0.16 27.20
CA SER A 510 -16.12 -0.64 28.37
C SER A 510 -16.58 0.22 29.55
N PHE A 511 -17.72 -0.14 30.12
CA PHE A 511 -18.22 0.43 31.36
C PHE A 511 -17.51 -0.18 32.56
N TYR A 512 -17.12 -1.46 32.49
CA TYR A 512 -16.34 -2.14 33.52
C TYR A 512 -15.04 -1.38 33.81
N ARG A 513 -14.24 -1.08 32.78
CA ARG A 513 -13.00 -0.28 32.92
C ARG A 513 -13.21 1.19 33.29
N ARG A 514 -14.47 1.68 33.28
CA ARG A 514 -14.81 3.00 33.84
C ARG A 514 -15.10 2.96 35.33
N LEU A 515 -15.53 1.80 35.85
CA LEU A 515 -15.89 1.61 37.26
C LEU A 515 -14.76 1.02 38.10
N TYR A 516 -13.96 0.13 37.51
CA TYR A 516 -12.89 -0.61 38.16
C TYR A 516 -11.53 -0.15 37.61
N ASP A 517 -10.46 -0.31 38.40
CA ASP A 517 -9.10 0.03 37.99
C ASP A 517 -8.64 -0.90 36.85
N ASP A 518 -7.83 -0.39 35.92
CA ASP A 518 -7.37 -1.13 34.73
C ASP A 518 -6.60 -2.41 35.11
N ASN A 519 -6.07 -2.47 36.34
CA ASN A 519 -5.35 -3.61 36.89
C ASN A 519 -6.22 -4.86 37.13
N GLU A 520 -7.56 -4.73 37.18
CA GLU A 520 -8.49 -5.86 37.35
C GLU A 520 -8.93 -6.50 36.02
N ALA A 521 -8.67 -5.83 34.89
CA ALA A 521 -9.06 -6.31 33.56
C ALA A 521 -8.01 -7.29 32.98
N ASP A 522 -8.30 -8.59 33.03
CA ASP A 522 -7.43 -9.66 32.51
C ASP A 522 -7.52 -9.86 30.97
N GLY A 523 -8.49 -9.23 30.31
CA GLY A 523 -8.74 -9.39 28.87
C GLY A 523 -9.41 -10.71 28.46
N GLU A 524 -9.89 -11.52 29.41
CA GLU A 524 -10.56 -12.80 29.14
C GLU A 524 -12.04 -12.65 28.77
N GLN A 525 -12.67 -11.54 29.15
CA GLN A 525 -14.06 -11.24 28.81
C GLN A 525 -14.17 -10.03 27.89
N LEU A 526 -15.14 -10.05 26.96
CA LEU A 526 -15.37 -8.89 26.08
C LEU A 526 -15.65 -7.62 26.90
N ALA A 527 -16.42 -7.73 27.99
CA ALA A 527 -16.74 -6.61 28.88
C ALA A 527 -15.51 -5.91 29.47
N HIS A 528 -14.37 -6.60 29.62
CA HIS A 528 -13.11 -5.99 30.04
C HIS A 528 -12.54 -5.06 28.94
N ILE A 529 -12.96 -5.21 27.68
CA ILE A 529 -12.41 -4.49 26.53
C ILE A 529 -13.41 -3.49 25.97
N ALA A 530 -14.64 -3.94 25.70
CA ALA A 530 -15.72 -3.17 25.08
C ALA A 530 -17.09 -3.64 25.60
N ASP A 531 -18.05 -2.72 25.64
CA ASP A 531 -19.46 -3.09 25.81
C ASP A 531 -20.09 -3.28 24.43
N ALA A 532 -20.94 -4.29 24.29
CA ALA A 532 -21.66 -4.52 23.04
C ALA A 532 -23.07 -3.93 23.08
N GLU A 533 -23.52 -3.38 21.96
CA GLU A 533 -24.87 -2.85 21.82
C GLU A 533 -25.42 -3.22 20.45
N VAL A 534 -26.63 -3.78 20.42
CA VAL A 534 -27.34 -4.04 19.19
C VAL A 534 -28.21 -2.84 18.83
N LYS A 535 -27.98 -2.31 17.63
CA LYS A 535 -28.77 -1.23 17.04
C LYS A 535 -29.51 -1.73 15.82
N LEU A 536 -30.57 -1.04 15.44
CA LEU A 536 -31.25 -1.32 14.17
C LEU A 536 -30.70 -0.42 13.07
N ARG A 537 -30.58 -0.93 11.84
CA ARG A 537 -30.03 -0.16 10.71
C ARG A 537 -30.79 1.14 10.45
N GLY A 538 -32.12 1.10 10.59
CA GLY A 538 -33.00 2.26 10.48
C GLY A 538 -33.34 2.91 11.82
N GLU A 539 -32.50 2.81 12.86
CA GLU A 539 -32.80 3.24 14.24
C GLU A 539 -33.41 4.65 14.33
N ASN A 540 -32.89 5.60 13.54
CA ASN A 540 -33.37 6.99 13.51
C ASN A 540 -34.80 7.16 12.95
N TYR A 541 -35.36 6.14 12.30
CA TYR A 541 -36.63 6.19 11.58
C TYR A 541 -37.72 5.30 12.21
N ILE A 542 -37.37 4.50 13.23
CA ILE A 542 -38.31 3.56 13.87
C ILE A 542 -39.55 4.28 14.41
N ASP A 543 -39.37 5.43 15.06
CA ASP A 543 -40.49 6.19 15.63
C ASP A 543 -41.43 6.70 14.53
N SER A 544 -40.88 7.21 13.43
CA SER A 544 -41.69 7.62 12.26
C SER A 544 -42.44 6.41 11.68
N PHE A 545 -41.72 5.31 11.45
CA PHE A 545 -42.28 4.09 10.88
C PHE A 545 -43.42 3.52 11.73
N THR A 546 -43.19 3.33 13.02
CA THR A 546 -44.21 2.81 13.95
C THR A 546 -45.43 3.73 14.05
N SER A 547 -45.23 5.05 14.00
CA SER A 547 -46.33 6.01 13.98
C SER A 547 -47.16 5.97 12.70
N VAL A 548 -46.54 5.66 11.55
CA VAL A 548 -47.21 5.53 10.25
C VAL A 548 -47.93 4.20 10.17
N LEU A 549 -47.28 3.12 10.59
CA LEU A 549 -47.88 1.79 10.66
C LEU A 549 -49.14 1.79 11.53
N ALA A 550 -49.09 2.44 12.71
CA ALA A 550 -50.24 2.55 13.61
C ALA A 550 -51.45 3.30 13.01
N LYS A 551 -51.26 4.09 11.94
CA LYS A 551 -52.34 4.80 11.24
C LYS A 551 -52.93 3.99 10.07
N GLN A 552 -52.31 2.87 9.70
CA GLN A 552 -52.78 2.05 8.57
C GLN A 552 -53.94 1.14 8.98
N PRO A 553 -55.01 1.02 8.16
CA PRO A 553 -56.17 0.17 8.48
C PRO A 553 -55.85 -1.32 8.64
N HIS A 554 -54.84 -1.81 7.91
CA HIS A 554 -54.43 -3.22 7.84
C HIS A 554 -53.06 -3.48 8.51
N ALA A 555 -52.71 -2.67 9.51
CA ALA A 555 -51.42 -2.79 10.19
C ALA A 555 -51.21 -4.15 10.85
N ASP A 556 -52.27 -4.69 11.47
CA ASP A 556 -52.24 -5.98 12.16
C ASP A 556 -52.07 -7.14 11.16
N ASP A 557 -52.80 -7.11 10.05
CA ASP A 557 -52.68 -8.07 8.93
C ASP A 557 -51.26 -8.05 8.36
N PHE A 558 -50.71 -6.85 8.13
CA PHE A 558 -49.37 -6.64 7.60
C PHE A 558 -48.27 -7.22 8.49
N LEU A 559 -48.41 -7.07 9.82
CA LEU A 559 -47.49 -7.62 10.81
C LEU A 559 -47.65 -9.13 10.96
N ALA A 560 -48.89 -9.63 10.99
CA ALA A 560 -49.21 -11.05 11.02
C ALA A 560 -48.57 -11.79 9.83
N ALA A 561 -48.70 -11.24 8.62
CA ALA A 561 -48.09 -11.81 7.40
C ALA A 561 -46.54 -11.85 7.43
N ARG A 562 -45.90 -11.11 8.35
CA ARG A 562 -44.44 -10.98 8.47
C ARG A 562 -43.91 -11.45 9.81
N ILE A 563 -44.72 -12.18 10.58
CA ILE A 563 -44.38 -12.66 11.92
C ILE A 563 -43.07 -13.46 11.93
N ASP A 564 -42.84 -14.25 10.88
CA ASP A 564 -41.64 -15.08 10.74
C ASP A 564 -40.38 -14.24 10.52
N VAL A 565 -40.48 -13.16 9.75
CA VAL A 565 -39.37 -12.23 9.49
C VAL A 565 -39.05 -11.44 10.75
N LEU A 566 -40.07 -10.93 11.45
CA LEU A 566 -39.89 -10.22 12.72
C LEU A 566 -39.27 -11.12 13.80
N THR A 567 -39.75 -12.36 13.90
CA THR A 567 -39.18 -13.39 14.78
C THR A 567 -37.71 -13.62 14.47
N GLU A 568 -37.36 -13.69 13.18
CA GLU A 568 -35.99 -13.90 12.75
C GLU A 568 -35.08 -12.70 13.08
N LEU A 569 -35.56 -11.47 12.87
CA LEU A 569 -34.83 -10.25 13.24
C LEU A 569 -34.57 -10.16 14.75
N LEU A 570 -35.54 -10.55 15.58
CA LEU A 570 -35.36 -10.62 17.02
C LEU A 570 -34.35 -11.71 17.42
N ARG A 571 -34.40 -12.87 16.75
CA ARG A 571 -33.42 -13.94 16.93
C ARG A 571 -32.02 -13.48 16.53
N GLU A 572 -31.88 -12.77 15.42
CA GLU A 572 -30.62 -12.16 14.99
C GLU A 572 -30.10 -11.21 16.07
N ALA A 573 -30.94 -10.32 16.62
CA ALA A 573 -30.53 -9.38 17.66
C ALA A 573 -29.95 -10.09 18.90
N LEU A 574 -30.64 -11.11 19.42
CA LEU A 574 -30.15 -11.89 20.56
C LEU A 574 -28.91 -12.73 20.21
N THR A 575 -28.80 -13.20 18.96
CA THR A 575 -27.61 -13.88 18.46
C THR A 575 -26.40 -12.95 18.41
N LEU A 576 -26.58 -11.68 18.08
CA LEU A 576 -25.49 -10.69 18.12
C LEU A 576 -25.02 -10.42 19.56
N TYR A 577 -25.93 -10.36 20.52
CA TYR A 577 -25.56 -10.32 21.94
C TYR A 577 -24.85 -11.62 22.38
N ALA A 578 -25.25 -12.78 21.88
CA ALA A 578 -24.55 -14.04 22.15
C ALA A 578 -23.14 -14.06 21.55
N ILE A 579 -22.96 -13.49 20.35
CA ILE A 579 -21.64 -13.28 19.73
C ILE A 579 -20.77 -12.36 20.60
N ALA A 580 -21.37 -11.43 21.34
CA ALA A 580 -20.70 -10.57 22.31
C ALA A 580 -20.54 -11.20 23.71
N GLY A 581 -21.09 -12.40 23.95
CA GLY A 581 -21.07 -13.05 25.26
C GLY A 581 -22.07 -12.48 26.27
N GLU A 582 -22.99 -11.62 25.81
CA GLU A 582 -24.01 -10.96 26.65
C GLU A 582 -25.38 -11.64 26.55
N ALA A 583 -25.51 -12.74 25.80
CA ALA A 583 -26.72 -13.56 25.76
C ALA A 583 -26.41 -15.05 25.73
N SER A 584 -27.29 -15.82 26.38
CA SER A 584 -27.26 -17.27 26.54
C SER A 584 -28.69 -17.79 26.75
N SER A 585 -28.83 -19.08 27.07
CA SER A 585 -30.11 -19.67 27.43
C SER A 585 -30.66 -19.23 28.78
N GLU A 586 -29.80 -18.74 29.68
CA GLU A 586 -30.15 -18.39 31.07
C GLU A 586 -30.18 -16.88 31.31
N TYR A 587 -29.50 -16.12 30.46
CA TYR A 587 -29.36 -14.68 30.58
C TYR A 587 -29.34 -14.04 29.21
N ASP A 588 -30.06 -12.93 29.04
CA ASP A 588 -29.88 -12.02 27.90
C ASP A 588 -30.31 -10.58 28.30
N PRO A 589 -30.05 -9.57 27.45
CA PRO A 589 -30.35 -8.19 27.78
C PRO A 589 -31.84 -7.89 27.96
N THR A 590 -32.75 -8.78 27.56
CA THR A 590 -34.20 -8.56 27.68
C THR A 590 -34.65 -8.44 29.14
N ILE A 591 -33.92 -9.04 30.10
CA ILE A 591 -34.23 -8.94 31.53
C ILE A 591 -34.32 -7.47 31.96
N ILE A 592 -33.42 -6.65 31.43
CA ILE A 592 -33.33 -5.23 31.75
C ILE A 592 -34.05 -4.40 30.68
N GLN A 593 -33.77 -4.66 29.40
CA GLN A 593 -34.22 -3.83 28.28
C GLN A 593 -35.69 -4.06 27.91
N ARG A 594 -36.29 -5.17 28.33
CA ARG A 594 -37.70 -5.48 28.08
C ARG A 594 -38.37 -6.03 29.34
N PRO A 595 -38.70 -5.19 30.33
CA PRO A 595 -39.29 -5.66 31.59
C PRO A 595 -40.62 -6.39 31.40
N SER A 596 -41.49 -5.89 30.51
CA SER A 596 -42.74 -6.55 30.13
C SER A 596 -42.71 -6.98 28.66
N ILE A 597 -43.05 -8.24 28.37
CA ILE A 597 -43.27 -8.69 26.99
C ILE A 597 -44.49 -7.98 26.42
N GLU A 598 -45.58 -7.95 27.18
CA GLU A 598 -46.81 -7.26 26.80
C GLU A 598 -46.59 -5.74 26.76
N PRO A 599 -47.29 -5.00 25.86
CA PRO A 599 -47.22 -3.55 25.80
C PRO A 599 -47.53 -2.91 27.16
N HIS A 600 -46.54 -2.28 27.77
CA HIS A 600 -46.66 -1.67 29.10
C HIS A 600 -45.88 -0.35 29.18
N SER A 601 -46.30 0.56 30.05
CA SER A 601 -45.63 1.86 30.24
C SER A 601 -44.18 1.72 30.73
N GLN A 602 -43.87 0.61 31.40
CA GLN A 602 -42.51 0.25 31.83
C GLN A 602 -41.57 -0.08 30.69
N ASN A 603 -42.04 -0.26 29.45
CA ASN A 603 -41.18 -0.53 28.31
C ASN A 603 -40.65 0.76 27.65
N ARG A 604 -40.96 1.95 28.20
CA ARG A 604 -40.48 3.23 27.68
C ARG A 604 -39.01 3.47 28.04
N ASN A 605 -38.28 4.13 27.14
CA ASN A 605 -36.88 4.57 27.30
C ASN A 605 -35.78 3.47 27.27
N TYR A 606 -36.06 2.31 26.67
CA TYR A 606 -35.07 1.24 26.47
C TYR A 606 -34.54 1.19 25.03
N GLU A 607 -33.57 0.32 24.79
CA GLU A 607 -32.92 0.17 23.48
C GLU A 607 -33.92 -0.07 22.34
N ARG A 608 -33.68 0.56 21.20
CA ARG A 608 -34.68 0.64 20.11
C ARG A 608 -34.99 -0.70 19.44
N TRP A 609 -34.08 -1.67 19.48
CA TRP A 609 -34.32 -3.01 18.94
C TRP A 609 -35.45 -3.75 19.65
N THR A 610 -35.77 -3.38 20.90
CA THR A 610 -36.84 -4.01 21.69
C THR A 610 -38.23 -3.79 21.12
N VAL A 611 -38.39 -2.82 20.19
CA VAL A 611 -39.63 -2.59 19.43
C VAL A 611 -40.08 -3.84 18.67
N LEU A 612 -39.16 -4.73 18.32
CA LEU A 612 -39.47 -6.00 17.67
C LEU A 612 -40.43 -6.85 18.51
N PHE A 613 -40.34 -6.79 19.85
CA PHE A 613 -41.32 -7.47 20.71
C PHE A 613 -42.73 -6.89 20.57
N ASP A 614 -42.87 -5.57 20.43
CA ASP A 614 -44.19 -4.93 20.23
C ASP A 614 -44.79 -5.34 18.88
N LEU A 615 -43.99 -5.32 17.82
CA LEU A 615 -44.42 -5.69 16.47
C LEU A 615 -44.79 -7.18 16.38
N ILE A 616 -43.98 -8.06 16.98
CA ILE A 616 -44.25 -9.50 17.07
C ILE A 616 -45.52 -9.74 17.89
N TRP A 617 -45.67 -9.09 19.03
CA TRP A 617 -46.84 -9.25 19.89
C TRP A 617 -48.12 -8.83 19.19
N GLN A 618 -48.12 -7.69 18.51
CA GLN A 618 -49.27 -7.18 17.75
C GLN A 618 -49.65 -8.13 16.61
N GLY A 619 -48.69 -8.55 15.77
CA GLY A 619 -48.94 -9.49 14.69
C GLY A 619 -49.43 -10.86 15.18
N TRP A 620 -48.81 -11.38 16.25
CA TRP A 620 -49.24 -12.66 16.84
C TRP A 620 -50.63 -12.58 17.46
N ARG A 621 -50.99 -11.49 18.15
CA ARG A 621 -52.36 -11.32 18.70
C ARG A 621 -53.41 -11.37 17.61
N HIS A 622 -53.12 -10.80 16.44
CA HIS A 622 -54.00 -10.90 15.29
C HIS A 622 -54.12 -12.34 14.77
N ILE A 623 -52.99 -13.06 14.65
CA ILE A 623 -53.00 -14.50 14.29
C ILE A 623 -53.79 -15.31 15.32
N ASP A 624 -53.60 -15.07 16.61
CA ASP A 624 -54.29 -15.78 17.70
C ASP A 624 -55.81 -15.62 17.64
N LEU A 625 -56.30 -14.46 17.20
CA LEU A 625 -57.73 -14.22 17.00
C LEU A 625 -58.28 -14.90 15.74
N ALA A 626 -57.46 -15.08 14.71
CA ALA A 626 -57.87 -15.58 13.40
C ALA A 626 -57.68 -17.09 13.21
N ASP A 627 -56.54 -17.65 13.66
CA ASP A 627 -56.12 -19.04 13.46
C ASP A 627 -55.35 -19.59 14.68
N GLY A 628 -56.04 -20.40 15.49
CA GLY A 628 -55.46 -21.04 16.67
C GLY A 628 -54.36 -22.07 16.35
N THR A 629 -54.37 -22.67 15.16
CA THR A 629 -53.32 -23.64 14.75
C THR A 629 -52.04 -22.88 14.47
N HIS A 630 -52.11 -21.83 13.66
CA HIS A 630 -50.96 -20.98 13.34
C HIS A 630 -50.40 -20.32 14.61
N SER A 631 -51.25 -19.84 15.53
CA SER A 631 -50.81 -19.31 16.83
C SER A 631 -49.97 -20.34 17.63
N ARG A 632 -50.43 -21.59 17.69
CA ARG A 632 -49.69 -22.68 18.37
C ARG A 632 -48.37 -22.99 17.68
N GLU A 633 -48.30 -22.92 16.36
CA GLU A 633 -47.06 -23.10 15.60
C GLU A 633 -46.03 -21.99 15.88
N CYS A 634 -46.46 -20.72 15.95
CA CYS A 634 -45.59 -19.60 16.32
C CYS A 634 -44.97 -19.82 17.71
N VAL A 635 -45.80 -20.17 18.71
CA VAL A 635 -45.34 -20.44 20.08
C VAL A 635 -44.38 -21.63 20.12
N ALA A 636 -44.70 -22.72 19.41
CA ALA A 636 -43.82 -23.88 19.32
C ALA A 636 -42.46 -23.55 18.69
N ARG A 637 -42.43 -22.65 17.69
CA ARG A 637 -41.20 -22.13 17.11
C ARG A 637 -40.40 -21.34 18.15
N TRP A 638 -41.02 -20.40 18.86
CA TRP A 638 -40.33 -19.57 19.84
C TRP A 638 -39.72 -20.36 20.99
N ARG A 639 -40.40 -21.41 21.47
CA ARG A 639 -39.88 -22.33 22.51
C ARG A 639 -38.58 -23.03 22.13
N ARG A 640 -38.31 -23.21 20.83
CA ARG A 640 -37.09 -23.88 20.34
C ARG A 640 -35.89 -22.94 20.24
N ILE A 641 -36.11 -21.62 20.33
CA ILE A 641 -35.03 -20.63 20.24
C ILE A 641 -34.38 -20.51 21.62
N PRO A 642 -33.05 -20.74 21.76
CA PRO A 642 -32.40 -20.91 23.05
C PRO A 642 -32.03 -19.57 23.71
N TYR A 643 -32.95 -18.60 23.73
CA TYR A 643 -32.76 -17.30 24.39
C TYR A 643 -33.89 -17.01 25.38
N LEU A 644 -33.55 -16.40 26.51
CA LEU A 644 -34.48 -16.10 27.59
C LEU A 644 -35.64 -15.19 27.14
N GLY A 645 -35.37 -14.22 26.27
CA GLY A 645 -36.37 -13.35 25.67
C GLY A 645 -37.47 -14.11 24.95
N PHE A 646 -37.12 -15.16 24.20
CA PHE A 646 -38.10 -16.02 23.51
C PHE A 646 -38.84 -16.95 24.46
N ARG A 647 -38.20 -17.40 25.55
CA ARG A 647 -38.90 -18.14 26.62
C ARG A 647 -39.96 -17.26 27.27
N ARG A 648 -39.61 -16.03 27.65
CA ARG A 648 -40.53 -15.03 28.22
C ARG A 648 -41.67 -14.70 27.25
N LEU A 649 -41.36 -14.54 25.95
CA LEU A 649 -42.35 -14.33 24.90
C LEU A 649 -43.33 -15.50 24.79
N SER A 650 -42.81 -16.74 24.80
CA SER A 650 -43.62 -17.96 24.71
C SER A 650 -44.56 -18.10 25.91
N ILE A 651 -44.08 -17.83 27.13
CA ILE A 651 -44.89 -17.88 28.35
C ILE A 651 -46.01 -16.83 28.29
N ALA A 652 -45.68 -15.59 27.89
CA ALA A 652 -46.67 -14.52 27.75
C ALA A 652 -47.75 -14.88 26.72
N ALA A 653 -47.35 -15.41 25.56
CA ALA A 653 -48.26 -15.82 24.51
C ALA A 653 -49.19 -16.97 24.95
N VAL A 654 -48.63 -18.02 25.59
CA VAL A 654 -49.40 -19.14 26.13
C VAL A 654 -50.39 -18.68 27.21
N ASN A 655 -49.97 -17.73 28.07
CA ASN A 655 -50.85 -17.17 29.09
C ASN A 655 -52.02 -16.41 28.46
N ALA A 656 -51.74 -15.53 27.48
CA ALA A 656 -52.73 -14.65 26.85
C ALA A 656 -53.66 -15.34 25.85
N SER A 657 -53.26 -16.48 25.28
CA SER A 657 -54.05 -17.22 24.29
C SER A 657 -55.14 -18.09 24.93
N GLY A 658 -56.30 -18.15 24.26
CA GLY A 658 -57.39 -19.06 24.61
C GLY A 658 -57.23 -20.48 24.06
N HIS A 659 -56.21 -20.73 23.23
CA HIS A 659 -56.04 -21.99 22.49
C HIS A 659 -55.17 -23.03 23.20
N PHE A 660 -54.84 -22.77 24.47
CA PHE A 660 -54.06 -23.68 25.34
C PHE A 660 -54.86 -24.05 26.58
N THR A 661 -54.84 -25.33 26.92
CA THR A 661 -55.47 -25.90 28.13
C THR A 661 -54.72 -25.46 29.39
N PRO A 662 -55.39 -25.43 30.57
CA PRO A 662 -54.71 -25.14 31.84
C PRO A 662 -53.50 -26.03 32.11
N GLU A 663 -53.56 -27.30 31.73
CA GLU A 663 -52.48 -28.28 31.87
C GLU A 663 -51.28 -27.90 30.98
N GLU A 664 -51.51 -27.55 29.71
CA GLU A 664 -50.46 -27.08 28.79
C GLU A 664 -49.82 -25.77 29.28
N LYS A 665 -50.63 -24.84 29.83
CA LYS A 665 -50.12 -23.59 30.41
C LYS A 665 -49.20 -23.87 31.60
N LEU A 666 -49.58 -24.80 32.48
CA LEU A 666 -48.78 -25.21 33.63
C LEU A 666 -47.49 -25.91 33.18
N GLU A 667 -47.55 -26.77 32.16
CA GLU A 667 -46.38 -27.47 31.61
C GLU A 667 -45.34 -26.47 31.05
N VAL A 668 -45.80 -25.42 30.36
CA VAL A 668 -44.92 -24.37 29.84
C VAL A 668 -44.24 -23.59 30.96
N LEU A 669 -44.94 -23.33 32.07
CA LEU A 669 -44.37 -22.63 33.23
C LEU A 669 -43.35 -23.48 34.01
N LEU A 670 -43.58 -24.80 34.09
CA LEU A 670 -42.70 -25.72 34.83
C LEU A 670 -41.43 -26.08 34.04
N ASN A 671 -41.48 -26.04 32.71
CA ASN A 671 -40.37 -26.39 31.82
C ASN A 671 -39.73 -25.17 31.13
N ALA A 672 -39.97 -23.97 31.66
CA ALA A 672 -39.53 -22.68 31.10
C ALA A 672 -38.07 -22.33 31.43
#